data_AF-A0A9Q0ZT00-F1
#
_entry.id   AF-A0A9Q0ZT00-F1
#
_cell.length_a   1.000
_cell.length_b   1.000
_cell.length_c   1.000
_cell.angle_alpha   90.00
_cell.angle_beta   90.00
_cell.angle_gamma   90.00
#
_symmetry.space_group_name_H-M   'P 1'
#
loop_
_entity.id
_entity.type
_entity.pdbx_description
1 polymer ?
#
loop_
_entity_poly.entity_id
_entity_poly.type
_entity_poly.pdbx_seq_one_letter_code
_entity_poly.pdbx_strand_id
1 'polypeptide(L)'
;MALSEIRTPGAGVLEAVRISLAGYPTRRSYTEFVDRFGLLAPEFDASCSYDEKTWTEKILHKLKLDNFQLGRTKVFLRAGQIGILDLRRAEVLDGAAKRIQRQLCTFIARRDFLAKRAAAFAIQSYCRGCLARKTYVAKRERAAAVSIQKYVRKWLLRRAYLKLLSAAIFMQSNILGFLTRKRFLQEKKQRAATLIQARWKIYKFRSALRRRQASITAIQCRWRQKLAKRELRRLRQVGNQYSFHIYLSLAFPFFIYSLFITMQEANEAGALRLAKTKLEKQLEDLTWRVHLEKRLRVSNDEAKSVEISKLRNTMSSMSLELDASKLATINECNKNAVLLKQLELTVKEKSALERELIVMAELRKENALLKSSLDALEKKNSAIELELIEAQKNGNDTTVKLREIEEKCSQFQQNVRSLEEKLSHLEDENHVLRQKTLTPSSKSNRPGFVRAFSEKYSSALALAHSERKSAFESPTPSKLIVPSLHGLSESRRSKFTAERHQENYEFLSKCIKEDLGFIDGKPLAACIVYRCLLHWHAFESERTAIFDYIIEGINEVLKVGDENITLPYWLSNASALLCLLQRNLRSNGFLTAAVPSSTSSGLPGRVIHGLKSPFKIMGYEDGMSHVEARYPAILFKQQLTACVEKIFGLIRDNLKKELSPLLGLCIQAPKSARHAGKSSRSPSGIPQQAASSQWESIIKFLDSLMDCLRENHVPSFFIRKLITQVFSFVNISLFNSLLLRRECCSFSNGEYVKSGLAELEKWIAVATEEYAGTSWHELNYIRQAVGFLVIHQKRKKSLQEIMQDLCPALTVRQIYRISTMYWDDKYGTQSVSNEVVAQMREMLNKDNQNMTSNSFLLDDDLSIPFSTEDIDMAIPVIDPSSIELPKLLTEHPCAQFLVPCQT
;
A
#
# COMPACT_ATOMS: atom_id res chain seq x y z
N MET A 1 -54.08 89.46 97.89
CA MET A 1 -54.66 88.12 97.67
C MET A 1 -54.57 87.77 96.20
N ALA A 2 -54.41 86.47 95.93
CA ALA A 2 -54.56 85.75 94.66
C ALA A 2 -53.30 85.55 93.79
N LEU A 3 -52.79 84.31 93.85
CA LEU A 3 -52.00 83.63 92.82
C LEU A 3 -52.56 82.21 92.65
N SER A 4 -52.42 81.66 91.42
CA SER A 4 -52.73 80.30 90.86
C SER A 4 -53.89 80.35 89.84
N GLU A 5 -53.85 79.81 88.62
CA GLU A 5 -53.03 78.79 87.95
C GLU A 5 -53.31 78.87 86.42
N ILE A 6 -52.32 78.66 85.55
CA ILE A 6 -52.45 78.68 84.07
C ILE A 6 -52.41 77.24 83.52
N ARG A 7 -53.40 76.81 82.72
CA ARG A 7 -53.49 75.48 82.07
C ARG A 7 -53.32 75.60 80.56
N THR A 8 -52.22 75.08 80.00
CA THR A 8 -51.87 75.15 78.56
C THR A 8 -52.44 74.00 77.69
N PRO A 9 -52.82 74.21 76.41
CA PRO A 9 -53.47 73.19 75.55
C PRO A 9 -52.56 72.08 75.00
N GLY A 10 -51.23 72.22 75.07
CA GLY A 10 -50.27 71.17 74.66
C GLY A 10 -50.19 69.99 75.65
N ALA A 11 -50.73 70.17 76.86
CA ALA A 11 -50.74 69.12 77.87
C ALA A 11 -51.58 67.91 77.45
N GLY A 12 -52.69 68.09 76.71
CA GLY A 12 -53.58 66.99 76.32
C GLY A 12 -53.02 66.05 75.25
N VAL A 13 -52.27 66.57 74.28
CA VAL A 13 -51.62 65.74 73.24
C VAL A 13 -50.42 65.02 73.83
N LEU A 14 -49.61 65.70 74.65
CA LEU A 14 -48.54 65.05 75.41
C LEU A 14 -49.08 64.03 76.41
N GLU A 15 -50.26 64.26 77.01
CA GLU A 15 -50.95 63.29 77.85
C GLU A 15 -51.48 62.12 77.02
N ALA A 16 -52.08 62.34 75.85
CA ALA A 16 -52.57 61.29 74.98
C ALA A 16 -51.42 60.43 74.40
N VAL A 17 -50.29 61.06 74.06
CA VAL A 17 -49.05 60.39 73.67
C VAL A 17 -48.47 59.65 74.87
N ARG A 18 -48.42 60.25 76.06
CA ARG A 18 -47.96 59.59 77.29
C ARG A 18 -48.84 58.41 77.68
N ILE A 19 -50.16 58.51 77.56
CA ILE A 19 -51.13 57.42 77.79
C ILE A 19 -50.97 56.34 76.72
N SER A 20 -50.76 56.71 75.45
CA SER A 20 -50.53 55.75 74.36
C SER A 20 -49.18 55.03 74.48
N LEU A 21 -48.13 55.72 74.97
CA LEU A 21 -46.81 55.17 75.30
C LEU A 21 -46.83 54.33 76.58
N ALA A 22 -47.70 54.68 77.53
CA ALA A 22 -47.98 53.88 78.72
C ALA A 22 -48.75 52.59 78.40
N GLY A 23 -49.50 52.58 77.28
CA GLY A 23 -50.18 51.42 76.73
C GLY A 23 -49.35 50.62 75.70
N TYR A 24 -50.04 49.75 74.96
CA TYR A 24 -49.47 48.95 73.85
C TYR A 24 -49.97 49.48 72.50
N PRO A 25 -49.23 50.42 71.87
CA PRO A 25 -49.64 51.04 70.61
C PRO A 25 -49.54 50.09 69.42
N THR A 26 -48.63 49.12 69.44
CA THR A 26 -48.46 48.15 68.35
C THR A 26 -49.18 46.85 68.68
N ARG A 27 -50.11 46.44 67.82
CA ARG A 27 -50.95 45.24 67.99
C ARG A 27 -50.93 44.44 66.70
N ARG A 28 -50.44 43.20 66.73
CA ARG A 28 -50.33 42.33 65.54
C ARG A 28 -50.92 40.97 65.84
N SER A 29 -51.55 40.32 64.87
CA SER A 29 -51.89 38.89 65.03
C SER A 29 -50.60 38.07 65.12
N TYR A 30 -50.71 36.88 65.72
CA TYR A 30 -49.57 35.98 65.79
C TYR A 30 -49.09 35.55 64.40
N THR A 31 -50.02 35.24 63.48
CA THR A 31 -49.73 35.04 62.05
C THR A 31 -48.86 36.14 61.44
N GLU A 32 -49.30 37.40 61.51
CA GLU A 32 -48.59 38.54 60.90
C GLU A 32 -47.22 38.77 61.53
N PHE A 33 -47.10 38.52 62.84
CA PHE A 33 -45.84 38.67 63.55
C PHE A 33 -44.84 37.58 63.14
N VAL A 34 -45.28 36.33 63.10
CA VAL A 34 -44.44 35.18 62.73
C VAL A 34 -44.03 35.24 61.27
N ASP A 35 -44.91 35.60 60.35
CA ASP A 35 -44.58 35.75 58.92
C ASP A 35 -43.49 36.81 58.71
N ARG A 36 -43.58 37.93 59.44
CA ARG A 36 -42.63 39.04 59.30
C ARG A 36 -41.30 38.80 60.03
N PHE A 37 -41.33 38.26 61.25
CA PHE A 37 -40.17 38.18 62.15
C PHE A 37 -39.67 36.76 62.40
N GLY A 38 -40.30 35.74 61.81
CA GLY A 38 -39.93 34.34 61.98
C GLY A 38 -38.50 34.02 61.60
N LEU A 39 -37.95 34.74 60.62
CA LEU A 39 -36.55 34.63 60.19
C LEU A 39 -35.52 35.00 61.28
N LEU A 40 -35.94 35.66 62.36
CA LEU A 40 -35.07 35.99 63.49
C LEU A 40 -34.77 34.78 64.38
N ALA A 41 -35.58 33.72 64.26
CA ALA A 41 -35.42 32.50 65.03
C ALA A 41 -35.56 31.23 64.15
N PRO A 42 -34.65 31.03 63.18
CA PRO A 42 -34.68 29.90 62.24
C PRO A 42 -34.44 28.53 62.92
N GLU A 43 -34.05 28.52 64.19
CA GLU A 43 -33.76 27.33 65.00
C GLU A 43 -35.04 26.58 65.43
N PHE A 44 -36.22 27.20 65.32
CA PHE A 44 -37.49 26.64 65.80
C PHE A 44 -38.37 26.07 64.67
N ASP A 45 -37.73 25.58 63.60
CA ASP A 45 -38.32 25.29 62.30
C ASP A 45 -39.56 24.36 62.30
N ALA A 46 -40.39 24.53 61.26
CA ALA A 46 -41.81 24.18 61.13
C ALA A 46 -42.18 22.67 61.02
N SER A 47 -41.62 21.80 61.85
CA SER A 47 -41.89 20.35 61.79
C SER A 47 -42.88 19.79 62.82
N CYS A 48 -43.51 20.63 63.66
CA CYS A 48 -44.58 20.20 64.56
C CYS A 48 -45.65 21.29 64.69
N SER A 49 -46.92 20.88 64.61
CA SER A 49 -48.10 21.71 64.88
C SER A 49 -47.96 22.42 66.24
N TYR A 50 -47.57 23.69 66.24
CA TYR A 50 -47.36 24.51 67.43
C TYR A 50 -48.10 25.84 67.29
N ASP A 51 -48.71 26.25 68.40
CA ASP A 51 -49.46 27.50 68.57
C ASP A 51 -48.58 28.72 68.23
N GLU A 52 -48.98 29.52 67.24
CA GLU A 52 -48.28 30.72 66.75
C GLU A 52 -47.95 31.72 67.86
N LYS A 53 -48.75 31.69 68.95
CA LYS A 53 -48.50 32.45 70.17
C LYS A 53 -47.19 32.04 70.84
N THR A 54 -46.93 30.74 70.96
CA THR A 54 -45.70 30.21 71.58
C THR A 54 -44.46 30.53 70.73
N TRP A 55 -44.63 30.59 69.42
CA TRP A 55 -43.56 30.97 68.49
C TRP A 55 -43.21 32.46 68.61
N THR A 56 -44.25 33.31 68.69
CA THR A 56 -44.10 34.73 68.96
C THR A 56 -43.41 34.98 70.30
N GLU A 57 -43.80 34.26 71.35
CA GLU A 57 -43.18 34.33 72.68
C GLU A 57 -41.69 33.96 72.63
N LYS A 58 -41.33 32.86 71.96
CA LYS A 58 -39.93 32.44 71.79
C LYS A 58 -39.08 33.48 71.06
N ILE A 59 -39.60 34.10 70.00
CA ILE A 59 -38.90 35.17 69.26
C ILE A 59 -38.63 36.36 70.18
N LEU A 60 -39.63 36.80 70.94
CA LEU A 60 -39.51 37.96 71.84
C LEU A 60 -38.55 37.69 73.00
N HIS A 61 -38.58 36.49 73.58
CA HIS A 61 -37.63 36.08 74.62
C HIS A 61 -36.20 35.94 74.10
N LYS A 62 -36.00 35.38 72.90
CA LYS A 62 -34.67 35.29 72.27
C LYS A 62 -34.03 36.66 72.10
N LEU A 63 -34.85 37.65 71.74
CA LEU A 63 -34.41 39.03 71.54
C LEU A 63 -34.36 39.84 72.85
N LYS A 64 -34.70 39.23 74.01
CA LYS A 64 -34.71 39.84 75.33
C LYS A 64 -35.52 41.15 75.36
N LEU A 65 -36.73 41.10 74.79
CA LEU A 65 -37.64 42.24 74.80
C LEU A 65 -38.53 42.15 76.04
N ASP A 66 -38.44 43.09 76.97
CA ASP A 66 -39.11 43.00 78.28
C ASP A 66 -40.47 43.73 78.33
N ASN A 67 -40.89 44.38 77.23
CA ASN A 67 -42.04 45.28 77.17
C ASN A 67 -43.12 44.84 76.17
N PHE A 68 -43.56 43.58 76.28
CA PHE A 68 -44.64 43.01 75.48
C PHE A 68 -45.71 42.34 76.34
N GLN A 69 -46.91 42.17 75.77
CA GLN A 69 -47.98 41.36 76.35
C GLN A 69 -48.61 40.46 75.28
N LEU A 70 -48.90 39.22 75.67
CA LEU A 70 -49.51 38.22 74.79
C LEU A 70 -51.01 38.11 75.08
N GLY A 71 -51.85 38.45 74.10
CA GLY A 71 -53.29 38.30 74.19
C GLY A 71 -53.78 36.91 73.77
N ARG A 72 -55.10 36.77 73.58
CA ARG A 72 -55.70 35.54 73.03
C ARG A 72 -55.35 35.31 71.56
N THR A 73 -55.27 36.37 70.76
CA THR A 73 -55.07 36.28 69.30
C THR A 73 -53.99 37.21 68.75
N LYS A 74 -53.44 38.09 69.59
CA LYS A 74 -52.52 39.16 69.17
C LYS A 74 -51.39 39.36 70.16
N VAL A 75 -50.24 39.76 69.64
CA VAL A 75 -49.11 40.30 70.41
C VAL A 75 -49.24 41.83 70.52
N PHE A 76 -49.00 42.33 71.70
CA PHE A 76 -49.05 43.75 72.06
C PHE A 76 -47.63 44.20 72.42
N LEU A 77 -47.11 45.19 71.72
CA LEU A 77 -45.75 45.71 71.92
C LEU A 77 -45.80 47.18 72.34
N ARG A 78 -44.99 47.57 73.33
CA ARG A 78 -44.77 48.98 73.67
C ARG A 78 -44.03 49.70 72.55
N ALA A 79 -44.08 51.03 72.56
CA ALA A 79 -43.37 51.85 71.58
C ALA A 79 -41.86 51.53 71.54
N GLY A 80 -41.27 51.57 70.34
CA GLY A 80 -39.86 51.27 70.09
C GLY A 80 -39.52 49.79 69.86
N GLN A 81 -40.30 48.86 70.42
CA GLN A 81 -40.03 47.42 70.33
C GLN A 81 -40.10 46.88 68.90
N ILE A 82 -41.03 47.38 68.08
CA ILE A 82 -41.14 47.02 66.66
C ILE A 82 -39.93 47.49 65.84
N GLY A 83 -39.35 48.65 66.20
CA GLY A 83 -38.15 49.16 65.56
C GLY A 83 -36.92 48.31 65.84
N ILE A 84 -36.80 47.77 67.06
CA ILE A 84 -35.73 46.81 67.42
C ILE A 84 -35.89 45.51 66.60
N LEU A 85 -37.12 45.01 66.46
CA LEU A 85 -37.42 43.83 65.65
C LEU A 85 -37.09 44.03 64.17
N ASP A 86 -37.47 45.18 63.60
CA ASP A 86 -37.17 45.53 62.20
C ASP A 86 -35.66 45.72 61.97
N LEU A 87 -34.94 46.33 62.93
CA LEU A 87 -33.48 46.48 62.87
C LEU A 87 -32.79 45.11 62.82
N ARG A 88 -33.15 44.20 63.74
CA ARG A 88 -32.59 42.83 63.75
C ARG A 88 -32.92 42.05 62.47
N ARG A 89 -34.11 42.27 61.92
CA ARG A 89 -34.53 41.64 60.66
C ARG A 89 -33.67 42.11 59.50
N ALA A 90 -33.40 43.42 59.44
CA ALA A 90 -32.52 44.01 58.43
C ALA A 90 -31.09 43.48 58.54
N GLU A 91 -30.53 43.33 59.75
CA GLU A 91 -29.19 42.77 59.96
C GLU A 91 -29.07 41.32 59.43
N VAL A 92 -30.06 40.47 59.71
CA VAL A 92 -30.07 39.07 59.22
C VAL A 92 -30.18 39.03 57.68
N LEU A 93 -31.04 39.85 57.10
CA LEU A 93 -31.22 39.92 55.64
C LEU A 93 -29.99 40.49 54.93
N ASP A 94 -29.34 41.52 55.47
CA ASP A 94 -28.08 42.07 54.95
C ASP A 94 -26.94 41.06 55.05
N GLY A 95 -26.85 40.33 56.16
CA GLY A 95 -25.90 39.23 56.32
C GLY A 95 -26.11 38.12 55.28
N ALA A 96 -27.36 37.75 54.99
CA ALA A 96 -27.70 36.78 53.95
C ALA A 96 -27.38 37.31 52.54
N ALA A 97 -27.73 38.56 52.24
CA ALA A 97 -27.43 39.20 50.96
C ALA A 97 -25.92 39.26 50.69
N LYS A 98 -25.11 39.64 51.69
CA LYS A 98 -23.64 39.66 51.60
C LYS A 98 -23.06 38.28 51.33
N ARG A 99 -23.61 37.20 51.93
CA ARG A 99 -23.18 35.82 51.65
C ARG A 99 -23.48 35.42 50.21
N ILE A 100 -24.69 35.71 49.73
CA ILE A 100 -25.11 35.44 48.35
C ILE A 100 -24.22 36.22 47.36
N GLN A 101 -24.02 37.52 47.59
CA GLN A 101 -23.17 38.38 46.77
C GLN A 101 -21.73 37.88 46.75
N ARG A 102 -21.12 37.57 47.91
CA ARG A 102 -19.76 37.01 47.98
C ARG A 102 -19.64 35.73 47.16
N GLN A 103 -20.61 34.83 47.27
CA GLN A 103 -20.60 33.57 46.54
C GLN A 103 -20.71 33.81 45.03
N LEU A 104 -21.58 34.73 44.60
CA LEU A 104 -21.75 35.09 43.20
C LEU A 104 -20.50 35.76 42.62
N CYS A 105 -19.91 36.74 43.32
CA CYS A 105 -18.67 37.40 42.90
C CYS A 105 -17.53 36.39 42.77
N THR A 106 -17.40 35.45 43.71
CA THR A 106 -16.39 34.38 43.66
C THR A 106 -16.63 33.45 42.47
N PHE A 107 -17.90 33.08 42.20
CA PHE A 107 -18.27 32.25 41.06
C PHE A 107 -17.90 32.93 39.73
N ILE A 108 -18.22 34.21 39.57
CA ILE A 108 -17.89 35.00 38.37
C ILE A 108 -16.37 35.06 38.17
N ALA A 109 -15.62 35.44 39.21
CA ALA A 109 -14.15 35.52 39.14
C ALA A 109 -13.51 34.16 38.81
N ARG A 110 -14.02 33.06 39.39
CA ARG A 110 -13.55 31.70 39.09
C ARG A 110 -13.85 31.29 37.66
N ARG A 111 -15.05 31.60 37.16
CA ARG A 111 -15.44 31.34 35.77
C ARG A 111 -14.51 32.07 34.79
N ASP A 112 -14.24 33.34 35.04
CA ASP A 112 -13.41 34.17 34.16
C ASP A 112 -11.94 33.71 34.19
N PHE A 113 -11.42 33.31 35.35
CA PHE A 113 -10.09 32.71 35.47
C PHE A 113 -9.98 31.38 34.71
N LEU A 114 -10.97 30.49 34.85
CA LEU A 114 -10.98 29.21 34.14
C LEU A 114 -11.06 29.40 32.62
N ALA A 115 -11.83 30.39 32.15
CA ALA A 115 -11.89 30.75 30.73
C ALA A 115 -10.53 31.23 30.20
N LYS A 116 -9.85 32.14 30.93
CA LYS A 116 -8.50 32.59 30.58
C LYS A 116 -7.48 31.44 30.58
N ARG A 117 -7.55 30.54 31.55
CA ARG A 117 -6.68 29.36 31.64
C ARG A 117 -6.91 28.39 30.47
N ALA A 118 -8.17 28.14 30.09
CA ALA A 118 -8.50 27.30 28.95
C ALA A 118 -7.99 27.91 27.63
N ALA A 119 -8.14 29.22 27.44
CA ALA A 119 -7.60 29.93 26.28
C ALA A 119 -6.06 29.84 26.22
N ALA A 120 -5.37 30.03 27.36
CA ALA A 120 -3.92 29.89 27.44
C ALA A 120 -3.45 28.47 27.05
N PHE A 121 -4.13 27.43 27.54
CA PHE A 121 -3.80 26.05 27.16
C PHE A 121 -4.07 25.76 25.68
N ALA A 122 -5.14 26.32 25.10
CA ALA A 122 -5.43 26.19 23.67
C ALA A 122 -4.33 26.84 22.81
N ILE A 123 -3.86 28.03 23.18
CA ILE A 123 -2.77 28.70 22.47
C ILE A 123 -1.46 27.91 22.61
N GLN A 124 -1.14 27.47 23.83
CA GLN A 124 0.08 26.70 24.08
C GLN A 124 0.09 25.36 23.32
N SER A 125 -1.04 24.65 23.27
CA SER A 125 -1.14 23.39 22.53
C SER A 125 -1.02 23.61 21.02
N TYR A 126 -1.62 24.69 20.49
CA TYR A 126 -1.47 25.08 19.09
C TYR A 126 -0.01 25.42 18.74
N CYS A 127 0.67 26.24 19.54
CA CYS A 127 2.06 26.60 19.32
C CYS A 127 2.99 25.37 19.36
N ARG A 128 2.82 24.48 20.36
CA ARG A 128 3.57 23.22 20.45
C ARG A 128 3.31 22.33 19.22
N GLY A 129 2.05 22.24 18.77
CA GLY A 129 1.66 21.52 17.56
C GLY A 129 2.32 22.09 16.30
N CYS A 130 2.33 23.42 16.13
CA CYS A 130 2.97 24.06 14.99
C CYS A 130 4.49 23.84 14.97
N LEU A 131 5.15 23.91 16.13
CA LEU A 131 6.59 23.62 16.23
C LEU A 131 6.91 22.15 15.89
N ALA A 132 6.10 21.21 16.39
CA ALA A 132 6.23 19.79 16.08
C ALA A 132 6.05 19.52 14.58
N ARG A 133 5.03 20.13 13.94
CA ARG A 133 4.81 20.01 12.48
C ARG A 133 5.97 20.58 11.67
N LYS A 134 6.47 21.78 12.00
CA LYS A 134 7.66 22.37 11.34
C LYS A 134 8.87 21.44 11.46
N THR A 135 9.10 20.89 12.65
CA THR A 135 10.22 19.97 12.90
C THR A 135 10.05 18.67 12.10
N TYR A 136 8.83 18.13 12.01
CA TYR A 136 8.52 16.93 11.24
C TYR A 136 8.71 17.14 9.73
N VAL A 137 8.23 18.25 9.18
CA VAL A 137 8.43 18.61 7.77
C VAL A 137 9.93 18.66 7.45
N ALA A 138 10.71 19.35 8.28
CA ALA A 138 12.16 19.41 8.09
C ALA A 138 12.85 18.03 8.22
N LYS A 139 12.34 17.12 9.06
CA LYS A 139 12.84 15.72 9.12
C LYS A 139 12.49 14.95 7.84
N ARG A 140 11.25 15.10 7.35
CA ARG A 140 10.76 14.46 6.12
C ARG A 140 11.54 14.91 4.89
N GLU A 141 11.78 16.22 4.76
CA GLU A 141 12.58 16.79 3.67
C GLU A 141 14.03 16.30 3.69
N ARG A 142 14.66 16.25 4.87
CA ARG A 142 16.01 15.68 5.00
C ARG A 142 16.05 14.19 4.63
N ALA A 143 15.08 13.40 5.07
CA ALA A 143 15.00 11.98 4.73
C ALA A 143 14.80 11.76 3.22
N ALA A 144 13.97 12.58 2.57
CA ALA A 144 13.79 12.56 1.12
C ALA A 144 15.09 12.95 0.40
N ALA A 145 15.77 14.02 0.83
CA ALA A 145 17.04 14.44 0.26
C ALA A 145 18.12 13.34 0.39
N VAL A 146 18.25 12.70 1.55
CA VAL A 146 19.18 11.58 1.77
C VAL A 146 18.83 10.39 0.86
N SER A 147 17.55 10.09 0.67
CA SER A 147 17.11 9.02 -0.23
C SER A 147 17.47 9.31 -1.67
N ILE A 148 17.19 10.52 -2.16
CA ILE A 148 17.57 10.96 -3.51
C ILE A 148 19.09 10.89 -3.69
N GLN A 149 19.85 11.45 -2.74
CA GLN A 149 21.32 11.41 -2.77
C GLN A 149 21.86 9.97 -2.79
N LYS A 150 21.28 9.05 -2.02
CA LYS A 150 21.63 7.63 -2.02
C LYS A 150 21.45 7.01 -3.41
N TYR A 151 20.31 7.26 -4.06
CA TYR A 151 20.04 6.72 -5.41
C TYR A 151 20.95 7.33 -6.47
N VAL A 152 21.19 8.64 -6.43
CA VAL A 152 22.10 9.32 -7.36
C VAL A 152 23.53 8.80 -7.20
N ARG A 153 24.04 8.67 -5.97
CA ARG A 153 25.37 8.09 -5.71
C ARG A 153 25.49 6.66 -6.24
N LYS A 154 24.46 5.83 -6.00
CA LYS A 154 24.40 4.47 -6.56
C LYS A 154 24.42 4.47 -8.08
N TRP A 155 23.64 5.34 -8.72
CA TRP A 155 23.58 5.45 -10.17
C TRP A 155 24.92 5.89 -10.79
N LEU A 156 25.57 6.90 -10.21
CA LEU A 156 26.89 7.36 -10.65
C LEU A 156 27.93 6.25 -10.55
N LEU A 157 27.99 5.53 -9.43
CA LEU A 157 28.92 4.41 -9.24
C LEU A 157 28.62 3.25 -10.21
N ARG A 158 27.35 2.90 -10.41
CA ARG A 158 26.96 1.86 -11.38
C ARG A 158 27.34 2.26 -12.81
N ARG A 159 27.12 3.52 -13.19
CA ARG A 159 27.49 4.05 -14.50
C ARG A 159 29.01 3.99 -14.72
N ALA A 160 29.81 4.37 -13.72
CA ALA A 160 31.26 4.27 -13.77
C ALA A 160 31.73 2.82 -13.90
N TYR A 161 31.17 1.91 -13.09
CA TYR A 161 31.46 0.48 -13.15
C TYR A 161 31.13 -0.12 -14.52
N LEU A 162 29.95 0.18 -15.08
CA LEU A 162 29.56 -0.35 -16.39
C LEU A 162 30.47 0.15 -17.51
N LYS A 163 30.94 1.41 -17.45
CA LYS A 163 31.95 1.92 -18.39
C LYS A 163 33.25 1.11 -18.28
N LEU A 164 33.75 0.89 -17.06
CA LEU A 164 34.96 0.09 -16.83
C LEU A 164 34.79 -1.35 -17.33
N LEU A 165 33.66 -1.98 -17.03
CA LEU A 165 33.34 -3.34 -17.46
C LEU A 165 33.27 -3.44 -18.99
N SER A 166 32.63 -2.48 -19.66
CA SER A 166 32.56 -2.46 -21.12
C SER A 166 33.94 -2.32 -21.77
N ALA A 167 34.81 -1.47 -21.20
CA ALA A 167 36.19 -1.33 -21.64
C ALA A 167 37.01 -2.62 -21.41
N ALA A 168 36.84 -3.26 -20.24
CA ALA A 168 37.52 -4.51 -19.92
C ALA A 168 37.10 -5.66 -20.86
N ILE A 169 35.80 -5.84 -21.09
CA ILE A 169 35.27 -6.84 -22.03
C ILE A 169 35.78 -6.56 -23.45
N PHE A 170 35.78 -5.30 -23.88
CA PHE A 170 36.32 -4.92 -25.17
C PHE A 170 37.81 -5.27 -25.31
N MET A 171 38.63 -4.96 -24.30
CA MET A 171 40.05 -5.34 -24.32
C MET A 171 40.24 -6.86 -24.30
N GLN A 172 39.52 -7.58 -23.43
CA GLN A 172 39.62 -9.04 -23.30
C GLN A 172 39.23 -9.75 -24.59
N SER A 173 38.11 -9.35 -25.21
CA SER A 173 37.65 -9.91 -26.49
C SER A 173 38.64 -9.68 -27.62
N ASN A 174 39.25 -8.50 -27.71
CA ASN A 174 40.30 -8.22 -28.71
C ASN A 174 41.56 -9.05 -28.47
N ILE A 175 42.01 -9.17 -27.22
CA ILE A 175 43.19 -9.97 -26.86
C ILE A 175 42.94 -11.46 -27.14
N LEU A 176 41.80 -12.00 -26.72
CA LEU A 176 41.42 -13.40 -26.98
C LEU A 176 41.28 -13.66 -28.49
N GLY A 177 40.68 -12.73 -29.22
CA GLY A 177 40.60 -12.78 -30.69
C GLY A 177 41.98 -12.82 -31.34
N PHE A 178 42.89 -11.93 -30.94
CA PHE A 178 44.27 -11.91 -31.45
C PHE A 178 45.02 -13.21 -31.15
N LEU A 179 44.96 -13.70 -29.91
CA LEU A 179 45.61 -14.94 -29.49
C LEU A 179 45.10 -16.15 -30.28
N THR A 180 43.79 -16.22 -30.49
CA THR A 180 43.15 -17.31 -31.27
C THR A 180 43.59 -17.28 -32.72
N ARG A 181 43.59 -16.09 -33.36
CA ARG A 181 44.08 -15.93 -34.74
C ARG A 181 45.56 -16.30 -34.87
N LYS A 182 46.39 -15.90 -33.90
CA LYS A 182 47.82 -16.26 -33.86
C LYS A 182 48.01 -17.78 -33.75
N ARG A 183 47.28 -18.46 -32.85
CA ARG A 183 47.31 -19.93 -32.74
C ARG A 183 46.85 -20.61 -34.02
N PHE A 184 45.74 -20.18 -34.61
CA PHE A 184 45.22 -20.73 -35.86
C PHE A 184 46.23 -20.60 -37.01
N LEU A 185 46.89 -19.44 -37.15
CA LEU A 185 47.94 -19.25 -38.15
C LEU A 185 49.14 -20.17 -37.91
N GLN A 186 49.52 -20.39 -36.64
CA GLN A 186 50.61 -21.30 -36.29
C GLN A 186 50.24 -22.76 -36.61
N GLU A 187 49.03 -23.19 -36.29
CA GLU A 187 48.52 -24.52 -36.67
C GLU A 187 48.45 -24.69 -38.19
N LYS A 188 48.02 -23.67 -38.93
CA LYS A 188 47.99 -23.71 -40.41
C LYS A 188 49.41 -23.87 -40.98
N LYS A 189 50.39 -23.13 -40.44
CA LYS A 189 51.81 -23.28 -40.80
C LYS A 189 52.34 -24.67 -40.48
N GLN A 190 52.03 -25.21 -39.29
CA GLN A 190 52.44 -26.55 -38.88
C GLN A 190 51.81 -27.64 -39.77
N ARG A 191 50.51 -27.56 -40.07
CA ARG A 191 49.83 -28.50 -40.98
C ARG A 191 50.45 -28.47 -42.38
N ALA A 192 50.74 -27.29 -42.90
CA ALA A 192 51.42 -27.14 -44.20
C ALA A 192 52.83 -27.77 -44.16
N ALA A 193 53.61 -27.51 -43.10
CA ALA A 193 54.93 -28.11 -42.92
C ALA A 193 54.85 -29.65 -42.84
N THR A 194 53.91 -30.20 -42.07
CA THR A 194 53.70 -31.66 -41.96
C THR A 194 53.31 -32.27 -43.31
N LEU A 195 52.45 -31.62 -44.09
CA LEU A 195 52.06 -32.09 -45.42
C LEU A 195 53.24 -32.10 -46.39
N ILE A 196 54.04 -31.03 -46.41
CA ILE A 196 55.25 -30.93 -47.24
C ILE A 196 56.26 -32.01 -46.83
N GLN A 197 56.52 -32.16 -45.53
CA GLN A 197 57.43 -33.18 -45.01
C GLN A 197 56.95 -34.60 -45.35
N ALA A 198 55.66 -34.89 -45.21
CA ALA A 198 55.08 -36.18 -45.58
C ALA A 198 55.22 -36.47 -47.08
N ARG A 199 54.90 -35.49 -47.94
CA ARG A 199 55.07 -35.60 -49.41
C ARG A 199 56.52 -35.78 -49.82
N TRP A 200 57.46 -35.11 -49.16
CA TRP A 200 58.87 -35.28 -49.44
C TRP A 200 59.39 -36.65 -48.98
N LYS A 201 59.01 -37.10 -47.78
CA LYS A 201 59.37 -38.44 -47.26
C LYS A 201 58.90 -39.56 -48.21
N ILE A 202 57.64 -39.50 -48.67
CA ILE A 202 57.13 -40.50 -49.62
C ILE A 202 57.78 -40.39 -51.00
N TYR A 203 58.08 -39.18 -51.48
CA TYR A 203 58.81 -38.99 -52.73
C TYR A 203 60.23 -39.59 -52.65
N LYS A 204 60.96 -39.32 -51.56
CA LYS A 204 62.30 -39.86 -51.32
C LYS A 204 62.29 -41.39 -51.31
N PHE A 205 61.32 -42.00 -50.62
CA PHE A 205 61.15 -43.46 -50.59
C PHE A 205 60.83 -44.03 -51.99
N ARG A 206 59.85 -43.46 -52.70
CA ARG A 206 59.48 -43.87 -54.06
C ARG A 206 60.64 -43.71 -55.05
N SER A 207 61.44 -42.65 -54.93
CA SER A 207 62.63 -42.44 -55.76
C SER A 207 63.72 -43.49 -55.49
N ALA A 208 63.97 -43.82 -54.22
CA ALA A 208 64.90 -44.89 -53.86
C ALA A 208 64.43 -46.26 -54.37
N LEU A 209 63.13 -46.57 -54.24
CA LEU A 209 62.55 -47.82 -54.74
C LEU A 209 62.65 -47.92 -56.27
N ARG A 210 62.32 -46.85 -57.00
CA ARG A 210 62.46 -46.81 -58.47
C ARG A 210 63.91 -47.04 -58.91
N ARG A 211 64.89 -46.44 -58.23
CA ARG A 211 66.32 -46.68 -58.50
C ARG A 211 66.72 -48.14 -58.27
N ARG A 212 66.24 -48.76 -57.18
CA ARG A 212 66.46 -50.19 -56.91
C ARG A 212 65.83 -51.07 -57.98
N GLN A 213 64.57 -50.81 -58.34
CA GLN A 213 63.87 -51.55 -59.40
C GLN A 213 64.60 -51.43 -60.74
N ALA A 214 65.01 -50.23 -61.15
CA ALA A 214 65.79 -50.04 -62.38
C ALA A 214 67.12 -50.81 -62.37
N SER A 215 67.81 -50.84 -61.23
CA SER A 215 69.05 -51.62 -61.06
C SER A 215 68.79 -53.13 -61.17
N ILE A 216 67.73 -53.62 -60.53
CA ILE A 216 67.31 -55.03 -60.62
C ILE A 216 66.96 -55.40 -62.06
N THR A 217 66.16 -54.58 -62.76
CA THR A 217 65.82 -54.80 -64.16
C THR A 217 67.06 -54.80 -65.04
N ALA A 218 68.02 -53.89 -64.83
CA ALA A 218 69.27 -53.87 -65.57
C ALA A 218 70.10 -55.16 -65.36
N ILE A 219 70.19 -55.65 -64.12
CA ILE A 219 70.86 -56.93 -63.79
C ILE A 219 70.13 -58.10 -64.46
N GLN A 220 68.80 -58.16 -64.37
CA GLN A 220 67.98 -59.20 -65.00
C GLN A 220 68.14 -59.19 -66.52
N CYS A 221 68.15 -58.01 -67.16
CA CYS A 221 68.39 -57.87 -68.59
C CYS A 221 69.79 -58.36 -68.97
N ARG A 222 70.84 -58.00 -68.21
CA ARG A 222 72.20 -58.52 -68.44
C ARG A 222 72.30 -60.03 -68.25
N TRP A 223 71.60 -60.59 -67.27
CA TRP A 223 71.56 -62.04 -67.04
C TRP A 223 70.84 -62.79 -68.18
N ARG A 224 69.67 -62.31 -68.61
CA ARG A 224 68.95 -62.83 -69.78
C ARG A 224 69.82 -62.76 -71.05
N GLN A 225 70.52 -61.65 -71.25
CA GLN A 225 71.47 -61.50 -72.37
C GLN A 225 72.63 -62.52 -72.27
N LYS A 226 73.17 -62.76 -71.07
CA LYS A 226 74.23 -63.76 -70.84
C LYS A 226 73.76 -65.18 -71.11
N LEU A 227 72.54 -65.54 -70.68
CA LEU A 227 71.89 -66.82 -70.98
C LEU A 227 71.68 -67.00 -72.48
N ALA A 228 71.08 -66.01 -73.16
CA ALA A 228 70.90 -66.05 -74.61
C ALA A 228 72.22 -66.20 -75.37
N LYS A 229 73.29 -65.51 -74.93
CA LYS A 229 74.66 -65.69 -75.49
C LYS A 229 75.26 -67.07 -75.20
N ARG A 230 74.93 -67.72 -74.08
CA ARG A 230 75.34 -69.11 -73.81
C ARG A 230 74.59 -70.08 -74.72
N GLU A 231 73.28 -69.90 -74.86
CA GLU A 231 72.45 -70.75 -75.71
C GLU A 231 72.86 -70.66 -77.18
N LEU A 232 73.11 -69.45 -77.68
CA LEU A 232 73.64 -69.24 -79.03
C LEU A 232 74.99 -69.95 -79.26
N ARG A 233 75.86 -69.99 -78.24
CA ARG A 233 77.14 -70.72 -78.33
C ARG A 233 76.93 -72.24 -78.35
N ARG A 234 75.97 -72.76 -77.57
CA ARG A 234 75.60 -74.18 -77.59
C ARG A 234 75.03 -74.60 -78.95
N LEU A 235 74.08 -73.83 -79.47
CA LEU A 235 73.48 -74.07 -80.79
C LEU A 235 74.54 -73.99 -81.91
N ARG A 236 75.53 -73.11 -81.81
CA ARG A 236 76.68 -73.09 -82.74
C ARG A 236 77.56 -74.33 -82.63
N GLN A 237 77.85 -74.82 -81.42
CA GLN A 237 78.64 -76.05 -81.24
C GLN A 237 77.90 -77.27 -81.80
N VAL A 238 76.60 -77.39 -81.53
CA VAL A 238 75.73 -78.43 -82.09
C VAL A 238 75.66 -78.32 -83.63
N GLY A 239 75.47 -77.11 -84.17
CA GLY A 239 75.52 -76.86 -85.61
C GLY A 239 76.87 -77.22 -86.26
N ASN A 240 77.98 -76.91 -85.58
CA ASN A 240 79.31 -77.30 -86.03
C ASN A 240 79.53 -78.83 -85.97
N GLN A 241 78.92 -79.52 -85.01
CA GLN A 241 78.96 -80.98 -84.90
C GLN A 241 78.13 -81.68 -85.99
N TYR A 242 76.97 -81.11 -86.37
CA TYR A 242 76.21 -81.55 -87.55
C TYR A 242 76.95 -81.23 -88.87
N SER A 243 77.65 -80.09 -88.96
CA SER A 243 78.52 -79.78 -90.10
C SER A 243 79.68 -80.77 -90.21
N PHE A 244 80.30 -81.19 -89.09
CA PHE A 244 81.35 -82.20 -89.08
C PHE A 244 80.83 -83.58 -89.53
N HIS A 245 79.57 -83.93 -89.19
CA HIS A 245 78.93 -85.18 -89.61
C HIS A 245 78.50 -85.19 -91.09
N ILE A 246 78.12 -84.04 -91.65
CA ILE A 246 77.82 -83.88 -93.09
C ILE A 246 79.12 -83.87 -93.91
N TYR A 247 80.20 -83.26 -93.40
CA TYR A 247 81.53 -83.27 -94.05
C TYR A 247 82.16 -84.66 -94.13
N LEU A 248 81.90 -85.56 -93.17
CA LEU A 248 82.51 -86.90 -93.13
C LEU A 248 81.86 -87.92 -94.07
N SER A 249 80.64 -87.67 -94.58
CA SER A 249 79.89 -88.65 -95.40
C SER A 249 79.90 -88.36 -96.90
N LEU A 250 80.40 -87.20 -97.36
CA LEU A 250 80.30 -86.79 -98.78
C LEU A 250 81.62 -86.34 -99.44
N ALA A 251 82.75 -86.27 -98.72
CA ALA A 251 83.94 -85.59 -99.25
C ALA A 251 85.29 -86.30 -99.03
N PHE A 252 85.32 -87.64 -98.95
CA PHE A 252 86.59 -88.39 -98.80
C PHE A 252 87.29 -88.90 -100.09
N PRO A 253 86.73 -88.82 -101.32
CA PRO A 253 87.53 -89.09 -102.52
C PRO A 253 88.28 -87.88 -103.10
N PHE A 254 88.21 -86.68 -102.50
CA PHE A 254 88.84 -85.46 -103.06
C PHE A 254 90.15 -85.05 -102.36
N PHE A 255 90.67 -85.89 -101.45
CA PHE A 255 91.80 -85.55 -100.58
C PHE A 255 93.20 -85.91 -101.13
N ILE A 256 93.38 -86.25 -102.42
CA ILE A 256 94.69 -86.73 -102.91
C ILE A 256 95.37 -85.87 -104.00
N TYR A 257 94.77 -84.80 -104.52
CA TYR A 257 95.39 -84.06 -105.65
C TYR A 257 95.80 -82.60 -105.41
N SER A 258 95.80 -82.08 -104.18
CA SER A 258 96.25 -80.67 -104.01
C SER A 258 96.94 -80.35 -102.70
N LEU A 259 97.80 -81.28 -102.26
CA LEU A 259 98.91 -80.97 -101.37
C LEU A 259 100.18 -80.79 -102.21
N PHE A 260 100.27 -79.74 -103.04
CA PHE A 260 101.58 -79.29 -103.55
C PHE A 260 101.65 -77.86 -104.11
N ILE A 261 100.80 -76.91 -103.71
CA ILE A 261 101.18 -75.49 -103.83
C ILE A 261 100.88 -74.77 -102.51
N THR A 262 101.95 -74.58 -101.77
CA THR A 262 102.06 -73.85 -100.52
C THR A 262 101.94 -72.33 -100.71
N MET A 263 101.48 -71.67 -99.65
CA MET A 263 101.41 -70.21 -99.40
C MET A 263 100.20 -69.47 -99.99
N GLN A 264 99.21 -69.16 -99.12
CA GLN A 264 98.79 -67.78 -98.81
C GLN A 264 97.65 -67.84 -97.75
N GLU A 265 97.99 -67.67 -96.48
CA GLU A 265 97.04 -67.12 -95.50
C GLU A 265 96.69 -65.69 -95.94
N ALA A 266 95.40 -65.39 -96.17
CA ALA A 266 94.74 -64.10 -95.91
C ALA A 266 93.49 -63.90 -96.79
N ASN A 267 92.37 -64.58 -96.51
CA ASN A 267 91.10 -64.17 -97.11
C ASN A 267 89.84 -64.30 -96.23
N GLU A 268 89.98 -64.16 -94.91
CA GLU A 268 88.85 -63.96 -93.98
C GLU A 268 88.63 -62.49 -93.57
N ALA A 269 89.32 -61.53 -94.21
CA ALA A 269 89.19 -60.11 -93.89
C ALA A 269 88.00 -59.40 -94.60
N GLY A 270 87.45 -59.97 -95.67
CA GLY A 270 86.39 -59.33 -96.49
C GLY A 270 84.98 -59.39 -95.87
N ALA A 271 84.56 -60.55 -95.38
CA ALA A 271 83.20 -60.75 -94.85
C ALA A 271 82.99 -60.08 -93.48
N LEU A 272 84.03 -60.04 -92.63
CA LEU A 272 83.98 -59.41 -91.31
C LEU A 272 83.93 -57.87 -91.41
N ARG A 273 84.55 -57.29 -92.45
CA ARG A 273 84.58 -55.83 -92.67
C ARG A 273 83.21 -55.31 -93.16
N LEU A 274 82.50 -56.07 -93.99
CA LEU A 274 81.13 -55.73 -94.44
C LEU A 274 80.06 -55.84 -93.34
N ALA A 275 80.18 -56.82 -92.43
CA ALA A 275 79.29 -56.93 -91.27
C ALA A 275 79.56 -55.83 -90.22
N LYS A 276 80.83 -55.46 -90.04
CA LYS A 276 81.24 -54.36 -89.16
C LYS A 276 80.71 -53.00 -89.63
N THR A 277 80.87 -52.66 -90.91
CA THR A 277 80.38 -51.38 -91.46
C THR A 277 78.85 -51.25 -91.43
N LYS A 278 78.10 -52.35 -91.57
CA LYS A 278 76.63 -52.34 -91.46
C LYS A 278 76.15 -52.14 -90.02
N LEU A 279 76.81 -52.76 -89.04
CA LEU A 279 76.51 -52.54 -87.62
C LEU A 279 76.93 -51.14 -87.14
N GLU A 280 78.05 -50.62 -87.62
CA GLU A 280 78.49 -49.25 -87.36
C GLU A 280 77.47 -48.23 -87.88
N LYS A 281 76.96 -48.40 -89.12
CA LYS A 281 75.87 -47.55 -89.65
C LYS A 281 74.57 -47.64 -88.85
N GLN A 282 74.16 -48.83 -88.39
CA GLN A 282 72.96 -48.95 -87.56
C GLN A 282 73.14 -48.37 -86.16
N LEU A 283 74.35 -48.47 -85.59
CA LEU A 283 74.67 -47.85 -84.31
C LEU A 283 74.70 -46.34 -84.43
N GLU A 284 75.25 -45.79 -85.51
CA GLU A 284 75.23 -44.34 -85.80
C GLU A 284 73.79 -43.83 -86.00
N ASP A 285 72.94 -44.53 -86.76
CA ASP A 285 71.52 -44.16 -86.94
C ASP A 285 70.74 -44.21 -85.62
N LEU A 286 70.92 -45.27 -84.81
CA LEU A 286 70.29 -45.36 -83.49
C LEU A 286 70.79 -44.29 -82.52
N THR A 287 72.07 -43.95 -82.57
CA THR A 287 72.65 -42.89 -81.75
C THR A 287 72.08 -41.52 -82.16
N TRP A 288 71.92 -41.28 -83.47
CA TRP A 288 71.28 -40.09 -84.00
C TRP A 288 69.80 -39.98 -83.59
N ARG A 289 69.03 -41.06 -83.67
CA ARG A 289 67.62 -41.09 -83.25
C ARG A 289 67.44 -40.81 -81.76
N VAL A 290 68.26 -41.43 -80.91
CA VAL A 290 68.23 -41.18 -79.46
C VAL A 290 68.62 -39.73 -79.13
N HIS A 291 69.60 -39.17 -79.84
CA HIS A 291 70.01 -37.78 -79.64
C HIS A 291 68.93 -36.79 -80.09
N LEU A 292 68.24 -37.06 -81.20
CA LEU A 292 67.11 -36.28 -81.69
C LEU A 292 65.91 -36.36 -80.73
N GLU A 293 65.56 -37.56 -80.24
CA GLU A 293 64.48 -37.75 -79.28
C GLU A 293 64.76 -37.05 -77.95
N LYS A 294 66.01 -37.08 -77.46
CA LYS A 294 66.42 -36.31 -76.27
C LYS A 294 66.22 -34.81 -76.47
N ARG A 295 66.62 -34.27 -77.64
CA ARG A 295 66.41 -32.85 -77.96
C ARG A 295 64.94 -32.47 -78.01
N LEU A 296 64.10 -33.32 -78.62
CA LEU A 296 62.65 -33.10 -78.66
C LEU A 296 62.00 -33.15 -77.28
N ARG A 297 62.43 -34.07 -76.40
CA ARG A 297 61.93 -34.12 -75.01
C ARG A 297 62.36 -32.89 -74.21
N VAL A 298 63.61 -32.45 -74.33
CA VAL A 298 64.11 -31.24 -73.67
C VAL A 298 63.34 -30.00 -74.16
N SER A 299 63.17 -29.83 -75.47
CA SER A 299 62.41 -28.70 -76.04
C SER A 299 60.93 -28.73 -75.62
N ASN A 300 60.31 -29.92 -75.56
CA ASN A 300 58.93 -30.07 -75.08
C ASN A 300 58.80 -29.80 -73.56
N ASP A 301 59.76 -30.23 -72.75
CA ASP A 301 59.79 -29.95 -71.32
C ASP A 301 60.05 -28.46 -71.03
N GLU A 302 60.90 -27.81 -71.82
CA GLU A 302 61.12 -26.35 -71.79
C GLU A 302 59.84 -25.59 -72.15
N ALA A 303 59.16 -25.96 -73.23
CA ALA A 303 57.87 -25.36 -73.62
C ALA A 303 56.81 -25.49 -72.51
N LYS A 304 56.67 -26.68 -71.91
CA LYS A 304 55.78 -26.90 -70.77
C LYS A 304 56.18 -26.09 -69.54
N SER A 305 57.48 -25.95 -69.28
CA SER A 305 57.97 -25.15 -68.15
C SER A 305 57.62 -23.66 -68.30
N VAL A 306 57.72 -23.14 -69.53
CA VAL A 306 57.34 -21.76 -69.87
C VAL A 306 55.83 -21.57 -69.73
N GLU A 307 55.00 -22.49 -70.21
CA GLU A 307 53.54 -22.40 -70.06
C GLU A 307 53.10 -22.49 -68.58
N ILE A 308 53.71 -23.38 -67.80
CA ILE A 308 53.49 -23.46 -66.34
C ILE A 308 53.89 -22.16 -65.65
N SER A 309 54.99 -21.52 -66.07
CA SER A 309 55.42 -20.22 -65.51
C SER A 309 54.42 -19.11 -65.84
N LYS A 310 53.88 -19.07 -67.08
CA LYS A 310 52.85 -18.11 -67.49
C LYS A 310 51.57 -18.30 -66.68
N LEU A 311 51.08 -19.54 -66.53
CA LEU A 311 49.89 -19.85 -65.73
C LEU A 311 50.07 -19.52 -64.24
N ARG A 312 51.26 -19.74 -63.68
CA ARG A 312 51.55 -19.34 -62.29
C ARG A 312 51.53 -17.82 -62.13
N ASN A 313 52.08 -17.08 -63.10
CA ASN A 313 52.10 -15.62 -63.05
C ASN A 313 50.69 -15.03 -63.17
N THR A 314 49.86 -15.56 -64.07
CA THR A 314 48.45 -15.11 -64.19
C THR A 314 47.65 -15.46 -62.92
N MET A 315 47.85 -16.64 -62.35
CA MET A 315 47.17 -17.02 -61.11
C MET A 315 47.61 -16.15 -59.92
N SER A 316 48.90 -15.78 -59.85
CA SER A 316 49.41 -14.84 -58.86
C SER A 316 48.83 -13.43 -59.04
N SER A 317 48.70 -12.95 -60.29
CA SER A 317 48.09 -11.65 -60.60
C SER A 317 46.63 -11.59 -60.18
N MET A 318 45.83 -12.59 -60.57
CA MET A 318 44.42 -12.68 -60.18
C MET A 318 44.24 -12.82 -58.67
N SER A 319 45.15 -13.51 -57.97
CA SER A 319 45.12 -13.60 -56.50
C SER A 319 45.34 -12.24 -55.85
N LEU A 320 46.26 -11.42 -56.38
CA LEU A 320 46.52 -10.07 -55.88
C LEU A 320 45.33 -9.14 -56.12
N GLU A 321 44.71 -9.19 -57.29
CA GLU A 321 43.50 -8.42 -57.61
C GLU A 321 42.31 -8.83 -56.73
N LEU A 322 42.15 -10.13 -56.48
CA LEU A 322 41.10 -10.64 -55.59
C LEU A 322 41.32 -10.16 -54.15
N ASP A 323 42.56 -10.17 -53.66
CA ASP A 323 42.89 -9.70 -52.32
C ASP A 323 42.71 -8.18 -52.20
N ALA A 324 43.02 -7.40 -53.25
CA ALA A 324 42.75 -5.97 -53.31
C ALA A 324 41.24 -5.65 -53.29
N SER A 325 40.43 -6.39 -54.07
CA SER A 325 38.96 -6.24 -54.08
C SER A 325 38.32 -6.62 -52.74
N LYS A 326 38.80 -7.70 -52.10
CA LYS A 326 38.39 -8.07 -50.74
C LYS A 326 38.72 -6.99 -49.71
N LEU A 327 39.89 -6.36 -49.82
CA LEU A 327 40.27 -5.28 -48.92
C LEU A 327 39.39 -4.03 -49.12
N ALA A 328 39.06 -3.70 -50.36
CA ALA A 328 38.17 -2.58 -50.69
C ALA A 328 36.74 -2.81 -50.13
N THR A 329 36.17 -3.99 -50.33
CA THR A 329 34.83 -4.34 -49.80
C THR A 329 34.80 -4.36 -48.27
N ILE A 330 35.86 -4.84 -47.60
CA ILE A 330 35.98 -4.77 -46.13
C ILE A 330 36.02 -3.31 -45.66
N ASN A 331 36.73 -2.43 -46.36
CA ASN A 331 36.80 -1.01 -46.01
C ASN A 331 35.45 -0.29 -46.18
N GLU A 332 34.68 -0.61 -47.23
CA GLU A 332 33.32 -0.08 -47.40
C GLU A 332 32.36 -0.60 -46.32
N CYS A 333 32.38 -1.91 -46.01
CA CYS A 333 31.59 -2.48 -44.92
C CYS A 333 31.91 -1.81 -43.57
N ASN A 334 33.19 -1.53 -43.30
CA ASN A 334 33.59 -0.83 -42.08
C ASN A 334 33.08 0.62 -42.03
N LYS A 335 33.13 1.35 -43.16
CA LYS A 335 32.55 2.70 -43.26
C LYS A 335 31.03 2.68 -43.04
N ASN A 336 30.33 1.74 -43.67
CA ASN A 336 28.88 1.58 -43.51
C ASN A 336 28.49 1.21 -42.08
N ALA A 337 29.27 0.36 -41.40
CA ALA A 337 29.06 0.03 -40.00
C ALA A 337 29.21 1.25 -39.07
N VAL A 338 30.18 2.13 -39.34
CA VAL A 338 30.35 3.39 -38.58
C VAL A 338 29.18 4.34 -38.84
N LEU A 339 28.74 4.49 -40.09
CA LEU A 339 27.60 5.34 -40.45
C LEU A 339 26.30 4.84 -39.84
N LEU A 340 26.03 3.53 -39.84
CA LEU A 340 24.87 2.93 -39.18
C LEU A 340 24.87 3.20 -37.68
N LYS A 341 26.03 3.08 -37.03
CA LYS A 341 26.16 3.36 -35.60
C LYS A 341 25.95 4.84 -35.28
N GLN A 342 26.42 5.74 -36.15
CA GLN A 342 26.18 7.17 -36.01
C GLN A 342 24.69 7.49 -36.20
N LEU A 343 24.03 6.90 -37.20
CA LEU A 343 22.60 7.06 -37.43
C LEU A 343 21.77 6.58 -36.23
N GLU A 344 22.11 5.42 -35.66
CA GLU A 344 21.44 4.87 -34.48
C GLU A 344 21.56 5.80 -33.26
N LEU A 345 22.73 6.43 -33.08
CA LEU A 345 22.92 7.44 -32.04
C LEU A 345 22.04 8.67 -32.27
N THR A 346 21.99 9.19 -33.50
CA THR A 346 21.13 10.35 -33.83
C THR A 346 19.63 10.06 -33.67
N VAL A 347 19.18 8.83 -33.96
CA VAL A 347 17.78 8.42 -33.74
C VAL A 347 17.44 8.34 -32.25
N LYS A 348 18.39 7.87 -31.42
CA LYS A 348 18.25 7.85 -29.96
C LYS A 348 18.22 9.25 -29.37
N GLU A 349 19.04 10.17 -29.89
CA GLU A 349 19.02 11.58 -29.49
C GLU A 349 17.71 12.27 -29.90
N LYS A 350 17.23 12.05 -31.13
CA LYS A 350 15.95 12.60 -31.60
C LYS A 350 14.77 12.12 -30.75
N SER A 351 14.68 10.81 -30.46
CA SER A 351 13.62 10.25 -29.61
C SER A 351 13.73 10.66 -28.13
N ALA A 352 14.91 11.06 -27.66
CA ALA A 352 15.06 11.69 -26.34
C ALA A 352 14.52 13.13 -26.35
N LEU A 353 14.87 13.91 -27.38
CA LEU A 353 14.39 15.29 -27.54
C LEU A 353 12.87 15.37 -27.74
N GLU A 354 12.28 14.44 -28.50
CA GLU A 354 10.82 14.36 -28.66
C GLU A 354 10.10 14.10 -27.34
N ARG A 355 10.64 13.21 -26.49
CA ARG A 355 10.09 12.96 -25.14
C ARG A 355 10.22 14.19 -24.24
N GLU A 356 11.36 14.88 -24.27
CA GLU A 356 11.54 16.12 -23.51
C GLU A 356 10.57 17.21 -23.98
N LEU A 357 10.29 17.31 -25.28
CA LEU A 357 9.36 18.29 -25.83
C LEU A 357 7.92 18.02 -25.40
N ILE A 358 7.50 16.75 -25.34
CA ILE A 358 6.17 16.35 -24.81
C ILE A 358 6.04 16.75 -23.33
N VAL A 359 7.03 16.41 -22.49
CA VAL A 359 7.02 16.77 -21.07
C VAL A 359 6.99 18.29 -20.89
N MET A 360 7.76 19.03 -21.69
CA MET A 360 7.76 20.49 -21.68
C MET A 360 6.43 21.10 -22.16
N ALA A 361 5.64 20.41 -22.98
CA ALA A 361 4.31 20.85 -23.38
C ALA A 361 3.28 20.61 -22.26
N GLU A 362 3.36 19.46 -21.58
CA GLU A 362 2.55 19.12 -20.40
C GLU A 362 2.76 20.14 -19.28
N LEU A 363 4.02 20.42 -18.93
CA LEU A 363 4.39 21.40 -17.90
C LEU A 363 3.92 22.82 -18.24
N ARG A 364 3.84 23.19 -19.51
CA ARG A 364 3.28 24.49 -19.92
C ARG A 364 1.76 24.55 -19.73
N LYS A 365 1.04 23.45 -20.00
CA LYS A 365 -0.40 23.37 -19.73
C LYS A 365 -0.68 23.45 -18.24
N GLU A 366 0.06 22.72 -17.42
CA GLU A 366 -0.07 22.79 -15.96
C GLU A 366 0.24 24.18 -15.42
N ASN A 367 1.30 24.84 -15.91
CA ASN A 367 1.60 26.23 -15.52
C ASN A 367 0.47 27.20 -15.91
N ALA A 368 -0.17 27.02 -17.07
CA ALA A 368 -1.31 27.83 -17.48
C ALA A 368 -2.53 27.61 -16.55
N LEU A 369 -2.80 26.37 -16.17
CA LEU A 369 -3.87 26.02 -15.23
C LEU A 369 -3.61 26.59 -13.83
N LEU A 370 -2.38 26.44 -13.33
CA LEU A 370 -1.97 27.00 -12.03
C LEU A 370 -2.08 28.52 -12.02
N LYS A 371 -1.72 29.19 -13.11
CA LYS A 371 -1.87 30.64 -13.24
C LYS A 371 -3.34 31.08 -13.21
N SER A 372 -4.22 30.38 -13.93
CA SER A 372 -5.67 30.63 -13.88
C SER A 372 -6.25 30.43 -12.47
N SER A 373 -5.80 29.37 -11.77
CA SER A 373 -6.19 29.13 -10.39
C SER A 373 -5.67 30.22 -9.43
N LEU A 374 -4.47 30.76 -9.66
CA LEU A 374 -3.91 31.84 -8.86
C LEU A 374 -4.73 33.13 -9.05
N ASP A 375 -5.04 33.49 -10.30
CA ASP A 375 -5.86 34.67 -10.62
C ASP A 375 -7.27 34.57 -10.01
N ALA A 376 -7.85 33.36 -10.00
CA ALA A 376 -9.14 33.10 -9.35
C ALA A 376 -9.09 33.23 -7.83
N LEU A 377 -8.00 32.77 -7.20
CA LEU A 377 -7.78 32.92 -5.76
C LEU A 377 -7.53 34.39 -5.37
N GLU A 378 -6.78 35.13 -6.17
CA GLU A 378 -6.51 36.56 -5.95
C GLU A 378 -7.82 37.38 -6.01
N LYS A 379 -8.70 37.10 -6.98
CA LYS A 379 -10.04 37.70 -7.04
C LYS A 379 -10.87 37.38 -5.80
N LYS A 380 -10.88 36.12 -5.34
CA LYS A 380 -11.61 35.73 -4.11
C LYS A 380 -11.06 36.42 -2.87
N ASN A 381 -9.74 36.54 -2.74
CA ASN A 381 -9.11 37.26 -1.65
C ASN A 381 -9.52 38.74 -1.65
N SER A 382 -9.49 39.40 -2.81
CA SER A 382 -9.93 40.80 -2.91
C SER A 382 -11.42 40.99 -2.54
N ALA A 383 -12.29 40.02 -2.87
CA ALA A 383 -13.70 40.06 -2.49
C ALA A 383 -13.88 39.91 -0.98
N ILE A 384 -13.16 38.98 -0.36
CA ILE A 384 -13.20 38.77 1.10
C ILE A 384 -12.67 40.00 1.85
N GLU A 385 -11.62 40.66 1.32
CA GLU A 385 -11.10 41.89 1.90
C GLU A 385 -12.15 43.02 1.88
N LEU A 386 -12.92 43.15 0.78
CA LEU A 386 -14.01 44.12 0.69
C LEU A 386 -15.14 43.80 1.68
N GLU A 387 -15.57 42.53 1.77
CA GLU A 387 -16.60 42.11 2.73
C GLU A 387 -16.16 42.35 4.19
N LEU A 388 -14.88 42.14 4.50
CA LEU A 388 -14.34 42.40 5.83
C LEU A 388 -14.36 43.90 6.18
N ILE A 389 -14.01 44.77 5.22
CA ILE A 389 -14.08 46.23 5.40
C ILE A 389 -15.53 46.67 5.62
N GLU A 390 -16.48 46.11 4.85
CA GLU A 390 -17.91 46.42 5.01
C GLU A 390 -18.45 45.95 6.36
N ALA A 391 -18.10 44.74 6.79
CA ALA A 391 -18.46 44.21 8.11
C ALA A 391 -17.87 45.06 9.25
N GLN A 392 -16.63 45.55 9.11
CA GLN A 392 -16.02 46.46 10.08
C GLN A 392 -16.74 47.81 10.14
N LYS A 393 -17.13 48.37 9.00
CA LYS A 393 -17.90 49.62 8.94
C LYS A 393 -19.26 49.47 9.62
N ASN A 394 -19.99 48.40 9.29
CA ASN A 394 -21.28 48.09 9.92
C ASN A 394 -21.14 47.87 11.43
N GLY A 395 -20.09 47.17 11.86
CA GLY A 395 -19.74 47.01 13.26
C GLY A 395 -19.53 48.37 13.97
N ASN A 396 -18.71 49.25 13.39
CA ASN A 396 -18.48 50.59 13.93
C ASN A 396 -19.79 51.40 14.03
N ASP A 397 -20.65 51.36 13.02
CA ASP A 397 -21.95 52.06 13.04
C ASP A 397 -22.86 51.53 14.16
N THR A 398 -22.85 50.22 14.43
CA THR A 398 -23.58 49.66 15.57
C THR A 398 -23.01 50.10 16.92
N THR A 399 -21.68 50.23 17.05
CA THR A 399 -21.06 50.72 18.29
C THR A 399 -21.37 52.19 18.56
N VAL A 400 -21.46 53.02 17.53
CA VAL A 400 -21.86 54.43 17.66
C VAL A 400 -23.31 54.50 18.15
N LYS A 401 -24.23 53.74 17.54
CA LYS A 401 -25.63 53.68 17.97
C LYS A 401 -25.78 53.18 19.42
N LEU A 402 -24.98 52.20 19.83
CA LEU A 402 -24.97 51.72 21.21
C LEU A 402 -24.53 52.82 22.18
N ARG A 403 -23.51 53.61 21.84
CA ARG A 403 -23.06 54.75 22.65
C ARG A 403 -24.16 55.81 22.80
N GLU A 404 -24.87 56.15 21.73
CA GLU A 404 -26.00 57.09 21.79
C GLU A 404 -27.14 56.58 22.70
N ILE A 405 -27.40 55.27 22.71
CA ILE A 405 -28.37 54.65 23.61
C ILE A 405 -27.87 54.69 25.05
N GLU A 406 -26.61 54.40 25.30
CA GLU A 406 -25.98 54.48 26.64
C GLU A 406 -26.04 55.90 27.21
N GLU A 407 -25.79 56.93 26.38
CA GLU A 407 -25.94 58.33 26.78
C GLU A 407 -27.38 58.66 27.14
N LYS A 408 -28.36 58.22 26.33
CA LYS A 408 -29.79 58.40 26.64
C LYS A 408 -30.20 57.68 27.92
N CYS A 409 -29.73 56.44 28.14
CA CYS A 409 -29.98 55.71 29.38
C CYS A 409 -29.39 56.44 30.59
N SER A 410 -28.17 56.98 30.47
CA SER A 410 -27.54 57.77 31.52
C SER A 410 -28.33 59.03 31.83
N GLN A 411 -28.87 59.70 30.80
CA GLN A 411 -29.69 60.90 30.95
C GLN A 411 -31.04 60.59 31.60
N PHE A 412 -31.70 59.49 31.21
CA PHE A 412 -32.90 59.03 31.91
C PHE A 412 -32.61 58.69 33.38
N GLN A 413 -31.47 58.07 33.66
CA GLN A 413 -31.06 57.75 35.04
C GLN A 413 -30.78 59.01 35.88
N GLN A 414 -30.28 60.09 35.27
CA GLN A 414 -30.16 61.40 35.94
C GLN A 414 -31.52 62.05 36.16
N ASN A 415 -32.43 61.99 35.18
CA ASN A 415 -33.79 62.52 35.31
C ASN A 415 -34.57 61.80 36.42
N VAL A 416 -34.46 60.47 36.49
CA VAL A 416 -35.06 59.67 37.56
C VAL A 416 -34.51 60.09 38.92
N ARG A 417 -33.19 60.24 39.06
CA ARG A 417 -32.57 60.74 40.31
C ARG A 417 -33.07 62.13 40.68
N SER A 418 -33.20 63.05 39.73
CA SER A 418 -33.75 64.39 40.01
C SER A 418 -35.23 64.34 40.40
N LEU A 419 -36.03 63.46 39.81
CA LEU A 419 -37.43 63.25 40.21
C LEU A 419 -37.53 62.61 41.60
N GLU A 420 -36.66 61.67 41.92
CA GLU A 420 -36.54 61.07 43.26
C GLU A 420 -36.16 62.12 44.30
N GLU A 421 -35.20 63.00 44.01
CA GLU A 421 -34.83 64.13 44.87
C GLU A 421 -35.99 65.13 45.04
N LYS A 422 -36.72 65.44 43.98
CA LYS A 422 -37.93 66.29 44.05
C LYS A 422 -39.05 65.65 44.85
N LEU A 423 -39.24 64.34 44.73
CA LEU A 423 -40.20 63.60 45.54
C LEU A 423 -39.78 63.60 47.01
N SER A 424 -38.50 63.38 47.31
CA SER A 424 -37.97 63.49 48.68
C SER A 424 -38.18 64.89 49.24
N HIS A 425 -37.90 65.95 48.46
CA HIS A 425 -38.15 67.33 48.89
C HIS A 425 -39.64 67.60 49.12
N LEU A 426 -40.52 67.11 48.25
CA LEU A 426 -41.97 67.25 48.43
C LEU A 426 -42.50 66.42 49.60
N GLU A 427 -41.91 65.25 49.89
CA GLU A 427 -42.21 64.43 51.05
C GLU A 427 -41.73 65.12 52.34
N ASP A 428 -40.55 65.73 52.33
CA ASP A 428 -40.01 66.55 53.41
C ASP A 428 -40.88 67.80 53.63
N GLU A 429 -41.32 68.46 52.55
CA GLU A 429 -42.23 69.61 52.62
C GLU A 429 -43.63 69.19 53.11
N ASN A 430 -44.13 67.99 52.73
CA ASN A 430 -45.33 67.38 53.31
C ASN A 430 -45.13 67.09 54.80
N HIS A 431 -43.95 66.63 55.20
CA HIS A 431 -43.59 66.39 56.60
C HIS A 431 -43.52 67.69 57.40
N VAL A 432 -42.97 68.77 56.83
CA VAL A 432 -42.93 70.11 57.43
C VAL A 432 -44.33 70.72 57.51
N LEU A 433 -45.18 70.55 56.48
CA LEU A 433 -46.58 70.97 56.52
C LEU A 433 -47.36 70.19 57.60
N ARG A 434 -47.13 68.88 57.73
CA ARG A 434 -47.71 68.05 58.81
C ARG A 434 -47.15 68.39 60.20
N GLN A 435 -45.92 68.90 60.30
CA GLN A 435 -45.35 69.42 61.55
C GLN A 435 -45.85 70.83 61.90
N LYS A 436 -46.14 71.69 60.91
CA LYS A 436 -46.74 73.02 61.11
C LYS A 436 -48.20 72.95 61.61
N THR A 437 -48.88 71.81 61.50
CA THR A 437 -50.26 71.61 62.01
C THR A 437 -50.32 71.15 63.47
N LEU A 438 -49.20 71.10 64.21
CA LEU A 438 -49.15 70.69 65.61
C LEU A 438 -48.45 71.72 66.53
N THR A 439 -48.99 72.95 66.61
CA THR A 439 -49.00 73.80 67.84
C THR A 439 -50.25 74.72 67.86
N PRO A 440 -50.86 75.08 69.03
CA PRO A 440 -52.28 75.50 69.12
C PRO A 440 -52.59 76.93 69.61
N SER A 441 -53.67 77.56 69.10
CA SER A 441 -54.69 78.49 69.72
C SER A 441 -55.31 79.38 68.61
N SER A 442 -56.60 79.71 68.44
CA SER A 442 -57.82 79.74 69.27
C SER A 442 -59.08 79.97 68.40
N LYS A 443 -60.25 79.44 68.81
CA LYS A 443 -61.66 79.84 68.47
C LYS A 443 -62.09 79.63 67.00
N SER A 444 -63.29 79.21 66.58
CA SER A 444 -64.65 79.20 67.14
C SER A 444 -65.57 78.34 66.23
N ASN A 445 -66.61 77.74 66.82
CA ASN A 445 -67.90 77.31 66.24
C ASN A 445 -68.04 76.14 65.21
N ARG A 446 -68.73 75.10 65.71
CA ARG A 446 -69.68 74.11 65.12
C ARG A 446 -70.57 74.62 63.96
N PRO A 447 -71.43 73.78 63.30
CA PRO A 447 -71.53 72.30 63.26
C PRO A 447 -71.82 71.65 61.87
N GLY A 448 -71.53 70.35 61.75
CA GLY A 448 -72.34 69.27 61.13
C GLY A 448 -72.90 69.38 59.71
N PHE A 449 -72.53 68.42 58.83
CA PHE A 449 -73.50 67.78 57.93
C PHE A 449 -73.05 66.38 57.49
N VAL A 450 -74.06 65.55 57.26
CA VAL A 450 -74.04 64.12 56.98
C VAL A 450 -73.91 63.86 55.47
N ARG A 451 -73.45 62.65 55.13
CA ARG A 451 -74.00 61.74 54.08
C ARG A 451 -73.07 61.39 52.92
N ALA A 452 -72.94 60.07 52.76
CA ALA A 452 -72.57 59.37 51.55
C ALA A 452 -73.50 59.72 50.37
N PHE A 453 -72.94 59.78 49.16
CA PHE A 453 -73.63 59.32 47.96
C PHE A 453 -72.62 58.78 46.95
N SER A 454 -72.87 57.54 46.55
CA SER A 454 -72.36 56.84 45.37
C SER A 454 -73.14 57.34 44.15
N GLU A 455 -72.50 57.45 42.99
CA GLU A 455 -72.82 56.66 41.78
C GLU A 455 -72.32 57.31 40.47
N LYS A 456 -71.63 56.47 39.70
CA LYS A 456 -71.76 56.22 38.25
C LYS A 456 -71.60 57.40 37.28
N TYR A 457 -70.64 57.26 36.37
CA TYR A 457 -70.96 56.97 34.96
C TYR A 457 -69.88 56.06 34.35
N SER A 458 -70.32 54.90 33.88
CA SER A 458 -69.65 54.12 32.84
C SER A 458 -69.86 54.80 31.49
N SER A 459 -68.84 54.84 30.62
CA SER A 459 -68.80 54.06 29.38
C SER A 459 -67.80 54.62 28.36
N ALA A 460 -66.83 53.76 28.04
CA ALA A 460 -66.24 53.43 26.75
C ALA A 460 -65.88 54.52 25.70
N LEU A 461 -64.60 54.49 25.30
CA LEU A 461 -64.02 54.09 23.99
C LEU A 461 -62.61 54.73 23.96
N ALA A 462 -61.53 54.22 23.39
CA ALA A 462 -61.15 52.98 22.73
C ALA A 462 -59.66 53.19 22.38
N LEU A 463 -58.77 52.21 22.58
CA LEU A 463 -57.43 52.25 21.96
C LEU A 463 -57.03 50.83 21.57
N ALA A 464 -56.92 50.63 20.27
CA ALA A 464 -56.41 49.43 19.62
C ALA A 464 -54.87 49.52 19.49
N HIS A 465 -54.15 48.43 19.75
CA HIS A 465 -53.57 47.62 18.67
C HIS A 465 -52.71 46.43 19.18
N SER A 466 -52.93 45.30 18.49
CA SER A 466 -52.17 44.03 18.36
C SER A 466 -50.69 44.03 18.75
N GLU A 467 -50.23 43.11 19.60
CA GLU A 467 -49.93 41.66 19.39
C GLU A 467 -48.50 41.37 18.89
N ARG A 468 -47.69 40.71 19.72
CA ARG A 468 -47.36 39.28 19.59
C ARG A 468 -46.54 38.78 20.79
N LYS A 469 -47.05 37.71 21.41
CA LYS A 469 -46.48 37.00 22.57
C LYS A 469 -45.44 35.96 22.13
N SER A 470 -44.47 35.69 23.01
CA SER A 470 -43.84 34.37 23.14
C SER A 470 -43.68 34.04 24.62
N ALA A 471 -44.45 33.07 25.10
CA ALA A 471 -44.26 32.44 26.40
C ALA A 471 -44.11 30.94 26.17
N PHE A 472 -42.99 30.37 26.60
CA PHE A 472 -42.83 28.95 26.85
C PHE A 472 -42.29 28.81 28.27
N GLU A 473 -43.11 28.27 29.15
CA GLU A 473 -42.65 27.62 30.38
C GLU A 473 -43.25 26.22 30.40
N SER A 474 -42.37 25.24 30.57
CA SER A 474 -42.62 23.80 30.66
C SER A 474 -43.25 23.41 32.00
N PRO A 475 -44.14 22.40 32.06
CA PRO A 475 -44.47 21.74 33.32
C PRO A 475 -43.78 20.37 33.45
N THR A 476 -43.45 20.01 34.69
CA THR A 476 -43.09 18.64 35.12
C THR A 476 -44.18 18.11 36.08
N PRO A 477 -44.19 16.83 36.50
CA PRO A 477 -45.29 15.91 36.24
C PRO A 477 -46.00 15.48 37.54
N SER A 478 -47.19 14.85 37.45
CA SER A 478 -47.63 13.90 38.48
C SER A 478 -48.70 12.94 37.94
N LYS A 479 -48.49 11.67 38.27
CA LYS A 479 -49.24 10.48 37.89
C LYS A 479 -50.60 10.42 38.58
N LEU A 480 -51.60 9.87 37.89
CA LEU A 480 -52.61 8.95 38.44
C LEU A 480 -53.20 8.13 37.27
N ILE A 481 -53.06 6.81 37.36
CA ILE A 481 -53.70 5.77 36.53
C ILE A 481 -55.08 5.53 37.19
N VAL A 482 -56.23 5.30 36.52
CA VAL A 482 -56.82 4.08 35.90
C VAL A 482 -58.27 4.49 35.45
N PRO A 483 -59.07 3.75 34.65
CA PRO A 483 -58.99 3.37 33.22
C PRO A 483 -60.26 3.72 32.36
N SER A 484 -60.16 3.44 31.05
CA SER A 484 -61.22 3.32 30.02
C SER A 484 -61.67 4.65 29.38
N LEU A 485 -61.95 4.76 28.09
CA LEU A 485 -62.44 3.78 27.11
C LEU A 485 -62.02 4.21 25.68
N HIS A 486 -61.89 3.23 24.79
CA HIS A 486 -61.51 3.33 23.38
C HIS A 486 -62.13 4.49 22.58
N GLY A 487 -61.28 5.21 21.84
CA GLY A 487 -61.62 5.98 20.65
C GLY A 487 -60.85 5.42 19.44
N LEU A 488 -61.58 4.79 18.54
CA LEU A 488 -61.12 4.09 17.35
C LEU A 488 -60.39 5.04 16.37
N SER A 489 -59.06 5.06 16.36
CA SER A 489 -58.29 5.67 15.26
C SER A 489 -56.87 5.13 15.06
N GLU A 490 -56.26 4.46 16.04
CA GLU A 490 -54.86 3.99 15.94
C GLU A 490 -54.67 2.65 15.19
N SER A 491 -55.72 1.86 14.98
CA SER A 491 -55.59 0.54 14.33
C SER A 491 -55.27 0.62 12.83
N ARG A 492 -55.67 1.67 12.11
CA ARG A 492 -55.40 1.79 10.66
C ARG A 492 -53.99 2.27 10.33
N ARG A 493 -53.35 3.04 11.21
CA ARG A 493 -51.99 3.57 10.95
C ARG A 493 -50.90 2.54 11.24
N SER A 494 -51.12 1.66 12.22
CA SER A 494 -50.20 0.58 12.61
C SER A 494 -50.14 -0.56 11.59
N LYS A 495 -51.27 -0.98 11.00
CA LYS A 495 -51.31 -2.01 9.94
C LYS A 495 -50.60 -1.56 8.65
N PHE A 496 -50.81 -0.32 8.22
CA PHE A 496 -50.25 0.21 6.98
C PHE A 496 -48.71 0.40 7.03
N THR A 497 -48.17 0.71 8.21
CA THR A 497 -46.71 0.76 8.41
C THR A 497 -46.08 -0.63 8.51
N ALA A 498 -46.77 -1.61 9.10
CA ALA A 498 -46.27 -2.98 9.19
C ALA A 498 -46.23 -3.69 7.82
N GLU A 499 -47.24 -3.50 6.96
CA GLU A 499 -47.29 -4.03 5.59
C GLU A 499 -46.16 -3.45 4.72
N ARG A 500 -45.89 -2.13 4.79
CA ARG A 500 -44.74 -1.51 4.09
C ARG A 500 -43.38 -2.07 4.52
N HIS A 501 -43.21 -2.38 5.80
CA HIS A 501 -41.94 -2.94 6.27
C HIS A 501 -41.76 -4.38 5.75
N GLN A 502 -42.82 -5.19 5.69
CA GLN A 502 -42.77 -6.55 5.16
C GLN A 502 -42.33 -6.59 3.69
N GLU A 503 -42.92 -5.75 2.83
CA GLU A 503 -42.53 -5.64 1.41
C GLU A 503 -41.07 -5.19 1.23
N ASN A 504 -40.59 -4.31 2.11
CA ASN A 504 -39.19 -3.86 2.10
C ASN A 504 -38.21 -4.99 2.48
N TYR A 505 -38.57 -5.82 3.47
CA TYR A 505 -37.76 -7.00 3.85
C TYR A 505 -37.72 -8.04 2.73
N GLU A 506 -38.86 -8.31 2.08
CA GLU A 506 -38.94 -9.25 0.96
C GLU A 506 -38.11 -8.77 -0.25
N PHE A 507 -38.14 -7.48 -0.55
CA PHE A 507 -37.31 -6.89 -1.60
C PHE A 507 -35.82 -7.01 -1.29
N LEU A 508 -35.39 -6.66 -0.07
CA LEU A 508 -33.99 -6.82 0.34
C LEU A 508 -33.56 -8.30 0.33
N SER A 509 -34.42 -9.21 0.77
CA SER A 509 -34.18 -10.66 0.70
C SER A 509 -33.90 -11.11 -0.72
N LYS A 510 -34.68 -10.62 -1.69
CA LYS A 510 -34.48 -10.94 -3.11
C LYS A 510 -33.15 -10.36 -3.62
N CYS A 511 -32.83 -9.11 -3.27
CA CYS A 511 -31.56 -8.47 -3.64
C CYS A 511 -30.33 -9.16 -3.04
N ILE A 512 -30.46 -9.81 -1.89
CA ILE A 512 -29.37 -10.54 -1.23
C ILE A 512 -29.27 -11.99 -1.75
N LYS A 513 -30.38 -12.65 -2.08
CA LYS A 513 -30.37 -14.04 -2.55
C LYS A 513 -30.03 -14.19 -4.02
N GLU A 514 -30.37 -13.21 -4.85
CA GLU A 514 -30.09 -13.23 -6.28
C GLU A 514 -28.73 -12.57 -6.59
N ASP A 515 -27.98 -13.15 -7.53
CA ASP A 515 -26.76 -12.51 -8.04
C ASP A 515 -27.14 -11.39 -9.01
N LEU A 516 -27.04 -10.15 -8.53
CA LEU A 516 -27.35 -8.94 -9.30
C LEU A 516 -26.20 -8.48 -10.21
N GLY A 517 -25.01 -9.09 -10.10
CA GLY A 517 -23.85 -8.74 -10.94
C GLY A 517 -23.27 -7.34 -10.73
N PHE A 518 -22.58 -6.85 -11.77
CA PHE A 518 -21.81 -5.61 -11.77
C PHE A 518 -22.10 -4.76 -13.02
N ILE A 519 -22.09 -3.43 -12.89
CA ILE A 519 -22.20 -2.48 -14.01
C ILE A 519 -20.98 -1.56 -13.98
N ASP A 520 -20.21 -1.51 -15.07
CA ASP A 520 -18.93 -0.78 -15.15
C ASP A 520 -17.96 -1.08 -13.99
N GLY A 521 -17.99 -2.33 -13.49
CA GLY A 521 -17.20 -2.77 -12.34
C GLY A 521 -17.71 -2.29 -10.97
N LYS A 522 -18.88 -1.64 -10.91
CA LYS A 522 -19.53 -1.24 -9.65
C LYS A 522 -20.48 -2.35 -9.14
N PRO A 523 -20.41 -2.71 -7.85
CA PRO A 523 -21.26 -3.74 -7.25
C PRO A 523 -22.71 -3.28 -7.10
N LEU A 524 -23.62 -3.96 -7.81
CA LEU A 524 -24.99 -3.51 -7.97
C LEU A 524 -25.83 -3.73 -6.70
N ALA A 525 -25.68 -4.88 -6.04
CA ALA A 525 -26.42 -5.18 -4.82
C ALA A 525 -26.08 -4.17 -3.70
N ALA A 526 -24.80 -3.82 -3.54
CA ALA A 526 -24.36 -2.81 -2.59
C ALA A 526 -25.02 -1.44 -2.81
N CYS A 527 -25.08 -0.99 -4.07
CA CYS A 527 -25.65 0.31 -4.42
C CYS A 527 -27.17 0.34 -4.22
N ILE A 528 -27.87 -0.73 -4.60
CA ILE A 528 -29.32 -0.85 -4.43
C ILE A 528 -29.67 -0.87 -2.94
N VAL A 529 -29.00 -1.72 -2.15
CA VAL A 529 -29.21 -1.80 -0.70
C VAL A 529 -28.97 -0.43 -0.04
N TYR A 530 -27.88 0.26 -0.41
CA TYR A 530 -27.59 1.59 0.11
C TYR A 530 -28.67 2.63 -0.24
N ARG A 531 -29.13 2.67 -1.50
CA ARG A 531 -30.21 3.57 -1.94
C ARG A 531 -31.53 3.28 -1.22
N CYS A 532 -31.86 2.02 -1.00
CA CYS A 532 -33.03 1.62 -0.21
C CYS A 532 -32.95 2.11 1.24
N LEU A 533 -31.81 1.91 1.91
CA LEU A 533 -31.61 2.36 3.28
C LEU A 533 -31.67 3.89 3.41
N LEU A 534 -31.18 4.61 2.40
CA LEU A 534 -31.24 6.08 2.35
C LEU A 534 -32.67 6.57 2.13
N HIS A 535 -33.39 6.02 1.15
CA HIS A 535 -34.78 6.39 0.86
C HIS A 535 -35.73 6.06 2.02
N TRP A 536 -35.49 4.96 2.74
CA TRP A 536 -36.30 4.58 3.91
C TRP A 536 -35.90 5.31 5.20
N HIS A 537 -34.96 6.26 5.14
CA HIS A 537 -34.42 6.98 6.31
C HIS A 537 -33.93 6.04 7.43
N ALA A 538 -33.44 4.85 7.06
CA ALA A 538 -33.06 3.82 8.03
C ALA A 538 -31.88 4.25 8.91
N PHE A 539 -30.99 5.09 8.39
CA PHE A 539 -29.81 5.60 9.10
C PHE A 539 -30.14 6.65 10.19
N GLU A 540 -31.28 7.33 10.07
CA GLU A 540 -31.76 8.35 11.00
C GLU A 540 -32.68 7.77 12.09
N SER A 541 -33.07 6.49 11.95
CA SER A 541 -34.00 5.83 12.88
C SER A 541 -33.34 5.47 14.21
N GLU A 542 -34.03 5.74 15.32
CA GLU A 542 -33.62 5.32 16.67
C GLU A 542 -33.82 3.82 16.91
N ARG A 543 -34.70 3.16 16.13
CA ARG A 543 -34.99 1.72 16.22
C ARG A 543 -35.27 1.17 14.82
N THR A 544 -34.47 0.21 14.39
CA THR A 544 -34.68 -0.50 13.13
C THR A 544 -34.06 -1.90 13.21
N ALA A 545 -34.78 -2.90 12.69
CA ALA A 545 -34.29 -4.29 12.57
C ALA A 545 -33.74 -4.59 11.17
N ILE A 546 -33.79 -3.61 10.25
CA ILE A 546 -33.41 -3.81 8.85
C ILE A 546 -31.92 -4.10 8.67
N PHE A 547 -31.09 -3.53 9.54
CA PHE A 547 -29.65 -3.75 9.52
C PHE A 547 -29.28 -5.18 9.92
N ASP A 548 -29.88 -5.69 10.99
CA ASP A 548 -29.67 -7.07 11.44
C ASP A 548 -30.17 -8.05 10.37
N TYR A 549 -31.31 -7.76 9.73
CA TYR A 549 -31.85 -8.56 8.63
C TYR A 549 -30.90 -8.63 7.42
N ILE A 550 -30.29 -7.52 7.02
CA ILE A 550 -29.31 -7.49 5.92
C ILE A 550 -28.09 -8.34 6.27
N ILE A 551 -27.53 -8.16 7.48
CA ILE A 551 -26.35 -8.93 7.91
C ILE A 551 -26.67 -10.42 8.02
N GLU A 552 -27.83 -10.80 8.56
CA GLU A 552 -28.28 -12.20 8.63
C GLU A 552 -28.47 -12.78 7.22
N GLY A 553 -29.15 -12.05 6.33
CA GLY A 553 -29.35 -12.47 4.94
C GLY A 553 -28.02 -12.73 4.21
N ILE A 554 -27.05 -11.82 4.34
CA ILE A 554 -25.70 -12.02 3.77
C ILE A 554 -25.07 -13.28 4.37
N ASN A 555 -25.12 -13.45 5.69
CA ASN A 555 -24.54 -14.62 6.36
C ASN A 555 -25.19 -15.95 5.95
N GLU A 556 -26.48 -15.99 5.65
CA GLU A 556 -27.15 -17.20 5.16
C GLU A 556 -26.72 -17.55 3.73
N VAL A 557 -26.60 -16.56 2.84
CA VAL A 557 -26.09 -16.79 1.49
C VAL A 557 -24.64 -17.30 1.51
N LEU A 558 -23.81 -16.77 2.41
CA LEU A 558 -22.43 -17.23 2.59
C LEU A 558 -22.32 -18.69 3.11
N LYS A 559 -23.36 -19.25 3.73
CA LYS A 559 -23.38 -20.65 4.20
C LYS A 559 -23.84 -21.64 3.14
N VAL A 560 -24.73 -21.21 2.24
CA VAL A 560 -25.44 -22.09 1.29
C VAL A 560 -24.85 -22.03 -0.11
N GLY A 561 -24.28 -20.88 -0.51
CA GLY A 561 -23.77 -20.65 -1.87
C GLY A 561 -22.48 -21.39 -2.18
N ASP A 562 -22.16 -21.49 -3.48
CA ASP A 562 -20.86 -21.98 -3.96
C ASP A 562 -19.75 -21.03 -3.49
N GLU A 563 -18.83 -21.56 -2.67
CA GLU A 563 -17.77 -20.78 -2.02
C GLU A 563 -16.87 -20.04 -3.03
N ASN A 564 -16.69 -20.60 -4.24
CA ASN A 564 -15.79 -20.03 -5.24
C ASN A 564 -16.34 -18.76 -5.91
N ILE A 565 -17.67 -18.62 -6.01
CA ILE A 565 -18.30 -17.47 -6.68
C ILE A 565 -18.94 -16.54 -5.64
N THR A 566 -19.60 -17.13 -4.64
CA THR A 566 -20.39 -16.39 -3.66
C THR A 566 -19.50 -15.54 -2.75
N LEU A 567 -18.34 -16.05 -2.32
CA LEU A 567 -17.47 -15.31 -1.40
C LEU A 567 -16.82 -14.09 -2.08
N PRO A 568 -16.19 -14.20 -3.28
CA PRO A 568 -15.65 -13.02 -3.98
C PRO A 568 -16.73 -11.99 -4.32
N TYR A 569 -17.90 -12.43 -4.78
CA TYR A 569 -19.05 -11.56 -5.06
C TYR A 569 -19.44 -10.73 -3.84
N TRP A 570 -19.62 -11.37 -2.68
CA TRP A 570 -20.00 -10.69 -1.45
C TRP A 570 -18.86 -9.88 -0.84
N LEU A 571 -17.60 -10.24 -1.07
CA LEU A 571 -16.46 -9.41 -0.68
C LEU A 571 -16.51 -8.04 -1.39
N SER A 572 -16.78 -8.03 -2.69
CA SER A 572 -16.95 -6.81 -3.47
C SER A 572 -18.15 -6.00 -3.01
N ASN A 573 -19.32 -6.63 -2.86
CA ASN A 573 -20.55 -5.94 -2.47
C ASN A 573 -20.50 -5.41 -1.02
N ALA A 574 -20.05 -6.22 -0.05
CA ALA A 574 -20.01 -5.81 1.35
C ALA A 574 -18.97 -4.70 1.60
N SER A 575 -17.80 -4.77 0.93
CA SER A 575 -16.77 -3.73 1.06
C SER A 575 -17.18 -2.40 0.41
N ALA A 576 -17.88 -2.45 -0.72
CA ALA A 576 -18.45 -1.27 -1.35
C ALA A 576 -19.56 -0.63 -0.51
N LEU A 577 -20.47 -1.45 0.04
CA LEU A 577 -21.50 -0.96 0.97
C LEU A 577 -20.84 -0.31 2.20
N LEU A 578 -19.78 -0.92 2.75
CA LEU A 578 -19.03 -0.34 3.87
C LEU A 578 -18.41 1.02 3.52
N CYS A 579 -17.84 1.16 2.32
CA CYS A 579 -17.28 2.43 1.85
C CYS A 579 -18.37 3.51 1.67
N LEU A 580 -19.53 3.15 1.13
CA LEU A 580 -20.68 4.06 1.00
C LEU A 580 -21.14 4.55 2.38
N LEU A 581 -21.19 3.66 3.37
CA LEU A 581 -21.51 4.01 4.76
C LEU A 581 -20.42 4.89 5.39
N GLN A 582 -19.14 4.58 5.21
CA GLN A 582 -18.01 5.33 5.77
C GLN A 582 -17.97 6.78 5.29
N ARG A 583 -18.24 7.01 4.00
CA ARG A 583 -18.14 8.33 3.37
C ARG A 583 -19.35 9.22 3.62
N ASN A 584 -20.52 8.63 3.84
CA ASN A 584 -21.78 9.36 3.94
C ASN A 584 -22.37 9.44 5.37
N LEU A 585 -22.00 8.54 6.29
CA LEU A 585 -22.46 8.60 7.69
C LEU A 585 -21.53 9.47 8.53
N ARG A 586 -22.07 10.54 9.14
CA ARG A 586 -21.36 11.29 10.18
C ARG A 586 -21.51 10.57 11.52
N SER A 587 -20.40 10.13 12.11
CA SER A 587 -20.40 9.71 13.51
C SER A 587 -20.36 10.96 14.40
N ASN A 588 -21.44 11.20 15.16
CA ASN A 588 -21.30 12.04 16.34
C ASN A 588 -20.34 11.32 17.29
N GLY A 589 -19.27 12.00 17.70
CA GLY A 589 -18.29 11.51 18.65
C GLY A 589 -18.94 11.21 20.01
N PHE A 590 -19.46 10.00 20.15
CA PHE A 590 -19.89 9.39 21.40
C PHE A 590 -19.78 7.88 21.20
N LEU A 591 -19.17 7.16 22.15
CA LEU A 591 -18.76 5.75 22.12
C LEU A 591 -17.31 5.48 21.70
N THR A 592 -16.37 5.94 22.54
CA THR A 592 -15.21 5.11 22.90
C THR A 592 -15.31 4.81 24.39
N ALA A 593 -15.97 3.70 24.73
CA ALA A 593 -15.89 3.08 26.04
C ALA A 593 -14.63 2.21 26.08
N ALA A 594 -13.81 2.43 27.12
CA ALA A 594 -12.54 1.79 27.34
C ALA A 594 -12.66 0.27 27.64
N VAL A 595 -11.69 -0.51 27.15
CA VAL A 595 -11.35 -1.83 27.70
C VAL A 595 -10.26 -1.62 28.76
N PRO A 596 -10.36 -2.20 29.98
CA PRO A 596 -9.41 -1.98 31.04
C PRO A 596 -8.23 -2.96 30.93
N SER A 597 -7.01 -2.43 30.95
CA SER A 597 -5.83 -3.19 31.39
C SER A 597 -5.16 -2.44 32.54
N SER A 598 -4.89 -3.22 33.58
CA SER A 598 -4.40 -2.88 34.90
C SER A 598 -3.02 -2.19 34.89
N THR A 599 -2.90 -1.02 35.52
CA THR A 599 -2.07 -0.81 36.74
C THR A 599 -2.09 0.65 37.21
N SER A 600 -2.40 0.80 38.51
CA SER A 600 -2.04 1.86 39.48
C SER A 600 -2.33 3.35 39.22
N SER A 601 -3.30 3.84 40.01
CA SER A 601 -3.29 5.02 40.90
C SER A 601 -3.54 6.44 40.36
N GLY A 602 -4.72 6.98 40.70
CA GLY A 602 -4.86 8.34 41.27
C GLY A 602 -5.92 9.29 40.68
N LEU A 603 -7.18 9.20 41.15
CA LEU A 603 -8.22 10.22 41.44
C LEU A 603 -8.51 11.44 40.47
N PRO A 604 -9.73 12.03 40.49
CA PRO A 604 -10.50 12.38 39.27
C PRO A 604 -10.79 13.89 39.09
N GLY A 605 -11.15 14.30 37.87
CA GLY A 605 -11.68 15.67 37.63
C GLY A 605 -11.97 16.08 36.17
N ARG A 606 -13.25 16.05 35.80
CA ARG A 606 -14.03 16.92 34.88
C ARG A 606 -13.34 17.77 33.78
N VAL A 607 -13.71 17.43 32.54
CA VAL A 607 -14.24 18.25 31.41
C VAL A 607 -13.47 19.52 31.00
N ILE A 608 -12.82 19.45 29.83
CA ILE A 608 -12.55 20.59 28.93
C ILE A 608 -12.79 20.16 27.48
N HIS A 609 -13.77 20.80 26.83
CA HIS A 609 -13.97 20.78 25.38
C HIS A 609 -12.77 21.41 24.66
N GLY A 610 -12.19 20.68 23.70
CA GLY A 610 -11.09 21.12 22.85
C GLY A 610 -11.49 21.14 21.37
N LEU A 611 -11.71 22.35 20.88
CA LEU A 611 -11.48 22.90 19.53
C LEU A 611 -11.47 21.94 18.31
N LYS A 612 -12.53 22.10 17.53
CA LYS A 612 -12.66 21.74 16.11
C LYS A 612 -11.55 22.39 15.28
N SER A 613 -10.93 21.60 14.41
CA SER A 613 -10.02 22.06 13.35
C SER A 613 -10.84 22.58 12.14
N PRO A 614 -10.55 23.77 11.59
CA PRO A 614 -11.33 24.37 10.52
C PRO A 614 -10.66 24.13 9.17
N PHE A 615 -10.93 23.03 8.47
CA PHE A 615 -10.60 22.92 7.05
C PHE A 615 -11.55 21.96 6.32
N LYS A 616 -12.58 22.52 5.69
CA LYS A 616 -13.03 22.26 4.30
C LYS A 616 -14.52 22.63 4.14
N ILE A 617 -14.79 23.80 3.56
CA ILE A 617 -15.99 24.08 2.74
C ILE A 617 -15.54 25.04 1.62
N MET A 618 -15.46 24.55 0.38
CA MET A 618 -16.40 24.88 -0.71
C MET A 618 -15.74 24.69 -2.09
N GLY A 619 -16.34 23.85 -2.92
CA GLY A 619 -16.01 23.77 -4.33
C GLY A 619 -16.41 22.45 -4.99
N TYR A 620 -17.66 22.02 -4.84
CA TYR A 620 -18.53 21.45 -5.88
C TYR A 620 -19.87 21.14 -5.19
N GLU A 621 -20.96 21.75 -5.66
CA GLU A 621 -22.28 21.19 -5.41
C GLU A 621 -22.31 19.84 -6.10
N ASP A 622 -22.53 18.78 -5.33
CA ASP A 622 -23.14 17.57 -5.84
C ASP A 622 -24.06 17.00 -4.75
N GLY A 623 -25.28 16.67 -5.15
CA GLY A 623 -26.40 16.44 -4.26
C GLY A 623 -26.29 15.13 -3.51
N MET A 624 -25.81 15.15 -2.27
CA MET A 624 -26.19 14.13 -1.28
C MET A 624 -26.03 14.74 0.13
N SER A 625 -27.16 15.03 0.78
CA SER A 625 -27.18 15.53 2.15
C SER A 625 -26.51 14.50 3.08
N HIS A 626 -25.40 14.87 3.72
CA HIS A 626 -24.78 14.03 4.75
C HIS A 626 -25.82 13.65 5.82
N VAL A 627 -26.01 12.35 6.04
CA VAL A 627 -27.03 11.81 6.93
C VAL A 627 -26.50 11.74 8.37
N GLU A 628 -27.29 12.23 9.34
CA GLU A 628 -26.94 12.15 10.76
C GLU A 628 -27.21 10.73 11.29
N ALA A 629 -26.16 9.94 11.44
CA ALA A 629 -26.27 8.52 11.80
C ALA A 629 -26.64 8.34 13.28
N ARG A 630 -27.69 7.56 13.55
CA ARG A 630 -28.03 7.09 14.91
C ARG A 630 -27.30 5.81 15.29
N TYR A 631 -27.35 5.43 16.56
CA TYR A 631 -26.62 4.27 17.10
C TYR A 631 -26.80 2.96 16.31
N PRO A 632 -28.02 2.58 15.84
CA PRO A 632 -28.19 1.38 15.02
C PRO A 632 -27.37 1.40 13.72
N ALA A 633 -27.21 2.56 13.07
CA ALA A 633 -26.41 2.69 11.86
C ALA A 633 -24.90 2.55 12.13
N ILE A 634 -24.43 3.00 13.29
CA ILE A 634 -23.03 2.83 13.72
C ILE A 634 -22.75 1.35 14.00
N LEU A 635 -23.67 0.64 14.68
CA LEU A 635 -23.57 -0.80 14.90
C LEU A 635 -23.58 -1.57 13.58
N PHE A 636 -24.47 -1.22 12.66
CA PHE A 636 -24.51 -1.83 11.33
C PHE A 636 -23.18 -1.71 10.60
N LYS A 637 -22.53 -0.54 10.63
CA LYS A 637 -21.19 -0.35 10.07
C LYS A 637 -20.15 -1.28 10.71
N GLN A 638 -20.18 -1.47 12.04
CA GLN A 638 -19.27 -2.37 12.73
C GLN A 638 -19.54 -3.85 12.37
N GLN A 639 -20.80 -4.26 12.35
CA GLN A 639 -21.21 -5.60 11.93
C GLN A 639 -20.81 -5.88 10.47
N LEU A 640 -20.96 -4.89 9.58
CA LEU A 640 -20.55 -5.00 8.18
C LEU A 640 -19.03 -5.09 8.02
N THR A 641 -18.27 -4.37 8.86
CA THR A 641 -16.81 -4.49 8.92
C THR A 641 -16.42 -5.92 9.30
N ALA A 642 -17.00 -6.46 10.38
CA ALA A 642 -16.76 -7.84 10.80
C ALA A 642 -17.22 -8.86 9.73
N CYS A 643 -18.28 -8.55 8.96
CA CYS A 643 -18.74 -9.36 7.85
C CYS A 643 -17.70 -9.41 6.70
N VAL A 644 -17.13 -8.27 6.30
CA VAL A 644 -16.04 -8.20 5.30
C VAL A 644 -14.83 -9.00 5.76
N GLU A 645 -14.43 -8.84 7.02
CA GLU A 645 -13.33 -9.59 7.63
C GLU A 645 -13.58 -11.10 7.63
N LYS A 646 -14.81 -11.51 7.97
CA LYS A 646 -15.23 -12.91 7.92
C LYS A 646 -15.19 -13.48 6.50
N ILE A 647 -15.72 -12.76 5.51
CA ILE A 647 -15.69 -13.19 4.11
C ILE A 647 -14.25 -13.35 3.63
N PHE A 648 -13.38 -12.37 3.91
CA PHE A 648 -11.96 -12.44 3.57
C PHE A 648 -11.27 -13.63 4.24
N GLY A 649 -11.57 -13.89 5.52
CA GLY A 649 -11.06 -15.05 6.26
C GLY A 649 -11.48 -16.38 5.64
N LEU A 650 -12.76 -16.52 5.26
CA LEU A 650 -13.27 -17.72 4.59
C LEU A 650 -12.58 -17.97 3.25
N ILE A 651 -12.44 -16.93 2.42
CA ILE A 651 -11.70 -17.04 1.14
C ILE A 651 -10.28 -17.51 1.42
N ARG A 652 -9.55 -16.84 2.31
CA ARG A 652 -8.19 -17.23 2.67
C ARG A 652 -8.09 -18.68 3.11
N ASP A 653 -8.97 -19.14 3.99
CA ASP A 653 -8.92 -20.49 4.55
C ASP A 653 -9.22 -21.56 3.48
N ASN A 654 -10.14 -21.26 2.55
CA ASN A 654 -10.42 -22.09 1.38
C ASN A 654 -9.20 -22.19 0.45
N LEU A 655 -8.55 -21.07 0.16
CA LEU A 655 -7.33 -21.06 -0.66
C LEU A 655 -6.21 -21.87 0.00
N LYS A 656 -6.03 -21.78 1.32
CA LYS A 656 -5.06 -22.60 2.05
C LYS A 656 -5.39 -24.10 1.96
N LYS A 657 -6.67 -24.46 2.08
CA LYS A 657 -7.15 -25.84 1.99
C LYS A 657 -6.87 -26.45 0.61
N GLU A 658 -7.11 -25.71 -0.47
CA GLU A 658 -6.85 -26.17 -1.84
C GLU A 658 -5.36 -26.18 -2.21
N LEU A 659 -4.60 -25.20 -1.73
CA LEU A 659 -3.18 -25.08 -2.02
C LEU A 659 -2.30 -26.09 -1.25
N SER A 660 -2.69 -26.45 -0.02
CA SER A 660 -1.96 -27.38 0.85
C SER A 660 -1.58 -28.71 0.17
N PRO A 661 -2.49 -29.47 -0.47
CA PRO A 661 -2.13 -30.71 -1.16
C PRO A 661 -1.17 -30.48 -2.35
N LEU A 662 -1.32 -29.38 -3.09
CA LEU A 662 -0.44 -29.04 -4.22
C LEU A 662 1.00 -28.75 -3.74
N LEU A 663 1.13 -28.02 -2.63
CA LEU A 663 2.42 -27.78 -1.98
C LEU A 663 3.04 -29.08 -1.46
N GLY A 664 2.22 -29.98 -0.92
CA GLY A 664 2.61 -31.33 -0.51
C GLY A 664 3.41 -32.07 -1.59
N LEU A 665 2.98 -31.96 -2.84
CA LEU A 665 3.61 -32.58 -4.01
C LEU A 665 4.91 -31.88 -4.44
N CYS A 666 5.01 -30.57 -4.24
CA CYS A 666 6.12 -29.76 -4.73
C CYS A 666 7.35 -29.74 -3.80
N ILE A 667 7.26 -30.29 -2.58
CA ILE A 667 8.36 -30.26 -1.61
C ILE A 667 9.48 -31.27 -1.93
N GLN A 668 9.17 -32.35 -2.66
CA GLN A 668 10.14 -33.36 -3.04
C GLN A 668 10.19 -33.55 -4.55
N ALA A 669 11.40 -33.52 -5.12
CA ALA A 669 11.62 -33.82 -6.53
C ALA A 669 11.08 -35.23 -6.88
N PRO A 670 10.31 -35.41 -7.97
CA PRO A 670 9.81 -36.71 -8.39
C PRO A 670 10.95 -37.70 -8.60
N LYS A 671 11.00 -38.75 -7.79
CA LYS A 671 12.00 -39.82 -7.95
C LYS A 671 11.61 -40.65 -9.17
N SER A 672 12.41 -40.58 -10.24
CA SER A 672 12.32 -41.55 -11.35
C SER A 672 12.46 -42.95 -10.75
N ALA A 673 11.39 -43.74 -10.87
CA ALA A 673 11.28 -45.06 -10.28
C ALA A 673 12.44 -45.95 -10.75
N ARG A 674 13.36 -46.25 -9.84
CA ARG A 674 14.31 -47.36 -10.02
C ARG A 674 13.60 -48.64 -9.64
N HIS A 675 12.90 -49.28 -10.57
CA HIS A 675 12.71 -50.74 -10.56
C HIS A 675 12.57 -51.32 -11.98
N ALA A 676 13.60 -52.12 -12.32
CA ALA A 676 13.61 -53.35 -13.12
C ALA A 676 12.97 -53.41 -14.53
N GLY A 677 13.83 -53.60 -15.54
CA GLY A 677 13.57 -54.60 -16.60
C GLY A 677 13.41 -54.10 -18.05
N LYS A 678 14.52 -54.18 -18.80
CA LYS A 678 14.65 -54.39 -20.27
C LYS A 678 14.11 -53.37 -21.29
N SER A 679 15.08 -52.94 -22.13
CA SER A 679 14.98 -52.50 -23.55
C SER A 679 14.30 -51.14 -23.79
N SER A 680 14.79 -50.21 -24.61
CA SER A 680 15.71 -50.26 -25.75
C SER A 680 16.38 -48.89 -25.94
N ARG A 681 17.54 -48.89 -26.62
CA ARG A 681 18.31 -47.70 -26.97
C ARG A 681 17.56 -46.82 -27.97
N SER A 682 17.43 -45.53 -27.66
CA SER A 682 17.56 -44.43 -28.62
C SER A 682 18.19 -43.21 -27.92
N PRO A 683 19.17 -42.50 -28.51
CA PRO A 683 19.76 -41.32 -27.90
C PRO A 683 19.25 -40.06 -28.63
N SER A 684 18.16 -39.47 -28.16
CA SER A 684 17.71 -38.12 -28.53
C SER A 684 16.53 -37.72 -27.63
N GLY A 685 16.67 -36.67 -26.81
CA GLY A 685 15.54 -36.06 -26.10
C GLY A 685 15.79 -35.77 -24.62
N ILE A 686 15.75 -34.48 -24.28
CA ILE A 686 15.93 -33.82 -22.98
C ILE A 686 15.07 -34.48 -21.85
N PRO A 687 15.64 -34.86 -20.69
CA PRO A 687 14.88 -35.38 -19.55
C PRO A 687 14.50 -34.26 -18.56
N GLN A 688 13.66 -33.29 -18.97
CA GLN A 688 13.32 -32.13 -18.12
C GLN A 688 11.81 -31.81 -18.01
N GLN A 689 10.92 -32.59 -18.64
CA GLN A 689 9.48 -32.28 -18.66
C GLN A 689 8.68 -32.79 -17.44
N ALA A 690 9.09 -33.85 -16.76
CA ALA A 690 8.27 -34.45 -15.68
C ALA A 690 8.27 -33.64 -14.36
N ALA A 691 9.29 -32.79 -14.12
CA ALA A 691 9.40 -31.97 -12.92
C ALA A 691 8.65 -30.63 -13.04
N SER A 692 8.38 -30.16 -14.26
CA SER A 692 7.68 -28.89 -14.51
C SER A 692 6.19 -28.97 -14.22
N SER A 693 5.58 -30.16 -14.31
CA SER A 693 4.13 -30.32 -14.25
C SER A 693 3.52 -30.03 -12.87
N GLN A 694 4.24 -30.29 -11.77
CA GLN A 694 3.71 -30.10 -10.41
C GLN A 694 3.63 -28.61 -10.04
N TRP A 695 4.67 -27.84 -10.35
CA TRP A 695 4.67 -26.39 -10.14
C TRP A 695 3.70 -25.67 -11.07
N GLU A 696 3.49 -26.20 -12.28
CA GLU A 696 2.48 -25.71 -13.22
C GLU A 696 1.06 -25.82 -12.65
N SER A 697 0.74 -26.85 -11.84
CA SER A 697 -0.54 -26.95 -11.14
C SER A 697 -0.75 -25.82 -10.13
N ILE A 698 0.30 -25.41 -9.40
CA ILE A 698 0.22 -24.25 -8.49
C ILE A 698 -0.02 -22.97 -9.29
N ILE A 699 0.69 -22.79 -10.41
CA ILE A 699 0.52 -21.62 -11.27
C ILE A 699 -0.91 -21.56 -11.83
N LYS A 700 -1.45 -22.68 -12.33
CA LYS A 700 -2.83 -22.78 -12.79
C LYS A 700 -3.85 -22.45 -11.70
N PHE A 701 -3.59 -22.88 -10.47
CA PHE A 701 -4.42 -22.51 -9.32
C PHE A 701 -4.36 -20.99 -9.06
N LEU A 702 -3.17 -20.38 -9.09
CA LEU A 702 -3.01 -18.93 -8.92
C LEU A 702 -3.67 -18.13 -10.06
N ASP A 703 -3.57 -18.60 -11.30
CA ASP A 703 -4.27 -18.01 -12.46
C ASP A 703 -5.78 -18.09 -12.27
N SER A 704 -6.31 -19.28 -11.95
CA SER A 704 -7.74 -19.47 -11.69
C SER A 704 -8.26 -18.60 -10.54
N LEU A 705 -7.46 -18.43 -9.48
CA LEU A 705 -7.79 -17.54 -8.37
C LEU A 705 -7.86 -16.08 -8.84
N MET A 706 -6.85 -15.63 -9.58
CA MET A 706 -6.78 -14.27 -10.09
C MET A 706 -7.95 -13.97 -11.03
N ASP A 707 -8.27 -14.89 -11.94
CA ASP A 707 -9.38 -14.73 -12.87
C ASP A 707 -10.71 -14.66 -12.12
N CYS A 708 -10.95 -15.57 -11.17
CA CYS A 708 -12.15 -15.57 -10.32
C CYS A 708 -12.35 -14.25 -9.55
N LEU A 709 -11.28 -13.73 -8.93
CA LEU A 709 -11.34 -12.46 -8.19
C LEU A 709 -11.58 -11.25 -9.12
N ARG A 710 -11.04 -11.28 -10.33
CA ARG A 710 -11.20 -10.20 -11.32
C ARG A 710 -12.58 -10.21 -11.96
N GLU A 711 -13.12 -11.38 -12.28
CA GLU A 711 -14.49 -11.55 -12.79
C GLU A 711 -15.53 -11.02 -11.79
N ASN A 712 -15.28 -11.20 -10.49
CA ASN A 712 -16.11 -10.65 -9.41
C ASN A 712 -15.75 -9.20 -9.02
N HIS A 713 -14.95 -8.51 -9.82
CA HIS A 713 -14.53 -7.11 -9.62
C HIS A 713 -14.04 -6.81 -8.19
N VAL A 714 -13.34 -7.77 -7.56
CA VAL A 714 -12.79 -7.58 -6.22
C VAL A 714 -11.76 -6.44 -6.25
N PRO A 715 -11.87 -5.44 -5.35
CA PRO A 715 -10.89 -4.35 -5.32
C PRO A 715 -9.45 -4.86 -5.21
N SER A 716 -8.54 -4.29 -6.01
CA SER A 716 -7.15 -4.74 -6.11
C SER A 716 -6.41 -4.74 -4.77
N PHE A 717 -6.85 -3.91 -3.82
CA PHE A 717 -6.43 -3.94 -2.42
C PHE A 717 -6.58 -5.33 -1.77
N PHE A 718 -7.77 -5.92 -1.84
CA PHE A 718 -8.03 -7.24 -1.23
C PHE A 718 -7.27 -8.33 -1.98
N ILE A 719 -7.24 -8.27 -3.31
CA ILE A 719 -6.49 -9.23 -4.13
C ILE A 719 -5.01 -9.22 -3.70
N ARG A 720 -4.41 -8.04 -3.55
CA ARG A 720 -3.02 -7.91 -3.09
C ARG A 720 -2.78 -8.49 -1.71
N LYS A 721 -3.72 -8.27 -0.77
CA LYS A 721 -3.65 -8.84 0.57
C LYS A 721 -3.79 -10.37 0.55
N LEU A 722 -4.69 -10.91 -0.27
CA LEU A 722 -4.84 -12.36 -0.46
C LEU A 722 -3.57 -12.98 -1.05
N ILE A 723 -3.03 -12.42 -2.13
CA ILE A 723 -1.79 -12.92 -2.76
C ILE A 723 -0.62 -12.86 -1.79
N THR A 724 -0.50 -11.79 -0.97
CA THR A 724 0.52 -11.70 0.09
C THR A 724 0.39 -12.86 1.08
N GLN A 725 -0.82 -13.15 1.55
CA GLN A 725 -1.08 -14.24 2.49
C GLN A 725 -0.85 -15.62 1.87
N VAL A 726 -1.22 -15.81 0.60
CA VAL A 726 -0.94 -17.05 -0.15
C VAL A 726 0.56 -17.28 -0.25
N PHE A 727 1.34 -16.26 -0.62
CA PHE A 727 2.80 -16.39 -0.73
C PHE A 727 3.49 -16.61 0.63
N SER A 728 2.98 -15.99 1.69
CA SER A 728 3.41 -16.28 3.06
C SER A 728 3.09 -17.73 3.46
N PHE A 729 1.90 -18.23 3.14
CA PHE A 729 1.53 -19.63 3.39
C PHE A 729 2.39 -20.62 2.60
N VAL A 730 2.71 -20.32 1.33
CA VAL A 730 3.67 -21.10 0.53
C VAL A 730 5.04 -21.12 1.21
N ASN A 731 5.53 -19.96 1.65
CA ASN A 731 6.80 -19.84 2.37
C ASN A 731 6.83 -20.74 3.61
N ILE A 732 5.85 -20.58 4.49
CA ILE A 732 5.73 -21.33 5.75
C ILE A 732 5.63 -22.83 5.49
N SER A 733 4.74 -23.24 4.58
CA SER A 733 4.49 -24.64 4.27
C SER A 733 5.71 -25.36 3.70
N LEU A 734 6.39 -24.75 2.71
CA LEU A 734 7.59 -25.33 2.10
C LEU A 734 8.75 -25.33 3.09
N PHE A 735 8.96 -24.23 3.83
CA PHE A 735 10.06 -24.10 4.78
C PHE A 735 9.92 -25.05 5.97
N ASN A 736 8.75 -25.11 6.60
CA ASN A 736 8.49 -26.04 7.70
C ASN A 736 8.64 -27.50 7.23
N SER A 737 8.13 -27.82 6.04
CA SER A 737 8.29 -29.16 5.48
C SER A 737 9.76 -29.54 5.21
N LEU A 738 10.58 -28.58 4.78
CA LEU A 738 12.02 -28.76 4.59
C LEU A 738 12.75 -28.97 5.92
N LEU A 739 12.31 -28.31 6.99
CA LEU A 739 12.89 -28.45 8.33
C LEU A 739 12.47 -29.72 9.08
N LEU A 740 11.35 -30.33 8.69
CA LEU A 740 10.83 -31.55 9.30
C LEU A 740 11.33 -32.83 8.63
N ARG A 741 11.73 -32.77 7.35
CA ARG A 741 12.06 -33.94 6.53
C ARG A 741 13.50 -33.94 6.04
N ARG A 742 14.27 -34.97 6.40
CA ARG A 742 15.68 -35.08 6.04
C ARG A 742 15.87 -35.25 4.53
N GLU A 743 14.98 -35.98 3.88
CA GLU A 743 14.95 -36.24 2.45
C GLU A 743 14.72 -34.99 1.60
N CYS A 744 14.25 -33.90 2.20
CA CYS A 744 14.05 -32.62 1.53
C CYS A 744 15.29 -31.72 1.58
N CYS A 745 16.25 -32.02 2.47
CA CYS A 745 17.51 -31.30 2.62
C CYS A 745 18.62 -31.90 1.75
N SER A 746 18.44 -31.90 0.43
CA SER A 746 19.47 -32.35 -0.52
C SER A 746 19.78 -31.29 -1.59
N PHE A 747 20.90 -31.46 -2.31
CA PHE A 747 21.25 -30.57 -3.41
C PHE A 747 20.20 -30.61 -4.52
N SER A 748 19.83 -31.82 -4.98
CA SER A 748 18.87 -31.96 -6.08
C SER A 748 17.48 -31.41 -5.72
N ASN A 749 17.05 -31.62 -4.47
CA ASN A 749 15.78 -31.07 -4.00
C ASN A 749 15.82 -29.54 -3.87
N GLY A 750 16.95 -28.99 -3.41
CA GLY A 750 17.17 -27.55 -3.41
C GLY A 750 17.12 -26.95 -4.81
N GLU A 751 17.71 -27.60 -5.80
CA GLU A 751 17.67 -27.19 -7.22
C GLU A 751 16.24 -27.24 -7.78
N TYR A 752 15.49 -28.30 -7.45
CA TYR A 752 14.09 -28.47 -7.85
C TYR A 752 13.19 -27.36 -7.28
N VAL A 753 13.17 -27.17 -5.96
CA VAL A 753 12.35 -26.15 -5.31
C VAL A 753 12.79 -24.74 -5.75
N LYS A 754 14.10 -24.49 -5.91
CA LYS A 754 14.59 -23.21 -6.43
C LYS A 754 14.09 -22.91 -7.84
N SER A 755 14.00 -23.92 -8.71
CA SER A 755 13.46 -23.77 -10.06
C SER A 755 11.95 -23.47 -10.03
N GLY A 756 11.19 -24.15 -9.18
CA GLY A 756 9.77 -23.87 -8.97
C GLY A 756 9.48 -22.47 -8.43
N LEU A 757 10.28 -22.01 -7.46
CA LEU A 757 10.22 -20.63 -6.95
C LEU A 757 10.53 -19.58 -8.04
N ALA A 758 11.38 -19.91 -9.02
CA ALA A 758 11.65 -19.01 -10.14
C ALA A 758 10.46 -18.88 -11.11
N GLU A 759 9.67 -19.95 -11.28
CA GLU A 759 8.41 -19.86 -12.03
C GLU A 759 7.36 -19.01 -11.28
N LEU A 760 7.30 -19.12 -9.95
CA LEU A 760 6.46 -18.21 -9.14
C LEU A 760 6.93 -16.75 -9.20
N GLU A 761 8.24 -16.49 -9.26
CA GLU A 761 8.80 -15.15 -9.49
C GLU A 761 8.33 -14.57 -10.83
N LYS A 762 8.37 -15.41 -11.87
CA LYS A 762 7.90 -15.04 -13.21
C LYS A 762 6.40 -14.78 -13.22
N TRP A 763 5.60 -15.58 -12.51
CA TRP A 763 4.16 -15.36 -12.38
C TRP A 763 3.83 -14.01 -11.72
N ILE A 764 4.50 -13.66 -10.60
CA ILE A 764 4.32 -12.35 -9.96
C ILE A 764 4.65 -11.20 -10.91
N ALA A 765 5.71 -11.34 -11.73
CA ALA A 765 6.09 -10.32 -12.68
C ALA A 765 5.00 -10.09 -13.75
N VAL A 766 4.20 -11.11 -14.08
CA VAL A 766 3.09 -11.02 -15.05
C VAL A 766 1.82 -10.49 -14.40
N ALA A 767 1.52 -10.86 -13.15
CA ALA A 767 0.31 -10.44 -12.41
C ALA A 767 0.20 -8.92 -12.13
N THR A 768 1.21 -8.13 -12.53
CA THR A 768 1.35 -6.66 -12.38
C THR A 768 1.47 -6.18 -10.92
N GLU A 769 2.12 -5.03 -10.72
CA GLU A 769 2.36 -4.45 -9.39
C GLU A 769 1.05 -4.08 -8.65
N GLU A 770 -0.02 -3.83 -9.39
CA GLU A 770 -1.34 -3.51 -8.85
C GLU A 770 -1.91 -4.66 -8.00
N TYR A 771 -1.83 -5.90 -8.47
CA TYR A 771 -2.45 -7.06 -7.79
C TYR A 771 -1.46 -7.86 -6.97
N ALA A 772 -0.18 -7.95 -7.37
CA ALA A 772 0.80 -8.75 -6.63
C ALA A 772 1.66 -7.92 -5.66
N GLY A 773 1.83 -6.61 -5.88
CA GLY A 773 2.60 -5.72 -5.01
C GLY A 773 3.98 -6.27 -4.59
N THR A 774 4.27 -6.24 -3.29
CA THR A 774 5.54 -6.73 -2.72
C THR A 774 5.54 -8.21 -2.31
N SER A 775 4.52 -8.99 -2.68
CA SER A 775 4.30 -10.38 -2.20
C SER A 775 5.49 -11.33 -2.42
N TRP A 776 6.37 -11.04 -3.37
CA TRP A 776 7.61 -11.80 -3.57
C TRP A 776 8.55 -11.85 -2.35
N HIS A 777 8.48 -10.82 -1.50
CA HIS A 777 9.33 -10.73 -0.30
C HIS A 777 8.90 -11.73 0.79
N GLU A 778 7.65 -12.19 0.77
CA GLU A 778 7.12 -13.17 1.73
C GLU A 778 7.81 -14.54 1.61
N LEU A 779 8.37 -14.89 0.45
CA LEU A 779 9.09 -16.14 0.21
C LEU A 779 10.55 -16.14 0.70
N ASN A 780 10.95 -15.16 1.51
CA ASN A 780 12.36 -14.97 1.90
C ASN A 780 12.98 -16.19 2.64
N TYR A 781 12.26 -16.84 3.56
CA TYR A 781 12.79 -17.96 4.34
C TYR A 781 13.08 -19.18 3.45
N ILE A 782 12.11 -19.63 2.64
CA ILE A 782 12.32 -20.76 1.75
C ILE A 782 13.37 -20.45 0.69
N ARG A 783 13.38 -19.23 0.12
CA ARG A 783 14.37 -18.82 -0.89
C ARG A 783 15.79 -18.83 -0.35
N GLN A 784 16.00 -18.34 0.86
CA GLN A 784 17.33 -18.37 1.51
C GLN A 784 17.73 -19.80 1.87
N ALA A 785 16.79 -20.62 2.37
CA ALA A 785 17.04 -22.03 2.70
C ALA A 785 17.46 -22.85 1.47
N VAL A 786 16.69 -22.81 0.38
CA VAL A 786 17.04 -23.54 -0.85
C VAL A 786 18.23 -22.92 -1.58
N GLY A 787 18.38 -21.60 -1.50
CA GLY A 787 19.58 -20.90 -1.96
C GLY A 787 20.85 -21.43 -1.27
N PHE A 788 20.79 -21.60 0.05
CA PHE A 788 21.87 -22.19 0.84
C PHE A 788 22.13 -23.65 0.47
N LEU A 789 21.09 -24.49 0.30
CA LEU A 789 21.22 -25.89 -0.10
C LEU A 789 21.95 -26.10 -1.44
N VAL A 790 21.81 -25.17 -2.39
CA VAL A 790 22.39 -25.28 -3.75
C VAL A 790 23.83 -24.76 -3.84
N ILE A 791 24.42 -24.25 -2.74
CA ILE A 791 25.81 -23.78 -2.75
C ILE A 791 26.79 -24.96 -2.83
N HIS A 792 27.70 -24.99 -3.81
CA HIS A 792 28.66 -26.11 -3.93
C HIS A 792 29.75 -26.13 -2.84
N GLN A 793 30.21 -24.96 -2.37
CA GLN A 793 31.35 -24.83 -1.45
C GLN A 793 30.93 -24.45 -0.01
N LYS A 794 29.88 -25.08 0.55
CA LYS A 794 29.36 -24.80 1.91
C LYS A 794 30.43 -24.93 3.00
N ARG A 795 31.31 -25.94 2.87
CA ARG A 795 32.40 -26.21 3.82
C ARG A 795 33.39 -25.06 4.01
N LYS A 796 33.52 -24.16 3.01
CA LYS A 796 34.43 -23.00 3.07
C LYS A 796 33.78 -21.73 3.65
N LYS A 797 32.49 -21.78 3.97
CA LYS A 797 31.73 -20.62 4.46
C LYS A 797 31.86 -20.51 5.98
N SER A 798 32.17 -19.31 6.46
CA SER A 798 32.19 -19.00 7.89
C SER A 798 30.77 -18.84 8.43
N LEU A 799 30.60 -18.97 9.75
CA LEU A 799 29.29 -18.74 10.39
C LEU A 799 28.76 -17.33 10.11
N GLN A 800 29.64 -16.32 10.15
CA GLN A 800 29.26 -14.93 9.89
C GLN A 800 28.82 -14.70 8.44
N GLU A 801 29.52 -15.27 7.44
CA GLU A 801 29.09 -15.22 6.04
C GLU A 801 27.72 -15.89 5.84
N ILE A 802 27.47 -17.01 6.52
CA ILE A 802 26.19 -17.71 6.42
C ILE A 802 25.05 -16.88 6.99
N MET A 803 25.25 -16.25 8.16
CA MET A 803 24.21 -15.47 8.82
C MET A 803 23.96 -14.11 8.16
N GLN A 804 25.01 -13.41 7.71
CA GLN A 804 24.86 -12.02 7.21
C GLN A 804 24.63 -11.95 5.70
N ASP A 805 25.32 -12.79 4.92
CA ASP A 805 25.31 -12.67 3.45
C ASP A 805 24.36 -13.67 2.78
N LEU A 806 24.25 -14.89 3.33
CA LEU A 806 23.48 -15.98 2.69
C LEU A 806 22.07 -16.11 3.23
N CYS A 807 21.90 -16.09 4.56
CA CYS A 807 20.63 -16.38 5.22
C CYS A 807 20.27 -15.35 6.32
N PRO A 808 20.17 -14.04 6.01
CA PRO A 808 19.88 -13.00 7.00
C PRO A 808 18.48 -13.07 7.62
N ALA A 809 17.52 -13.76 7.00
CA ALA A 809 16.18 -13.95 7.57
C ALA A 809 16.09 -15.18 8.49
N LEU A 810 17.03 -16.14 8.39
CA LEU A 810 16.95 -17.38 9.15
C LEU A 810 17.66 -17.25 10.49
N THR A 811 17.09 -17.85 11.52
CA THR A 811 17.71 -17.96 12.84
C THR A 811 18.86 -18.98 12.82
N VAL A 812 19.81 -18.84 13.75
CA VAL A 812 20.91 -19.81 13.94
C VAL A 812 20.37 -21.24 14.14
N ARG A 813 19.23 -21.37 14.83
CA ARG A 813 18.53 -22.64 15.07
C ARG A 813 18.05 -23.30 13.79
N GLN A 814 17.45 -22.53 12.89
CA GLN A 814 16.98 -23.00 11.58
C GLN A 814 18.16 -23.38 10.68
N ILE A 815 19.20 -22.55 10.62
CA ILE A 815 20.40 -22.83 9.82
C ILE A 815 21.11 -24.10 10.31
N TYR A 816 21.25 -24.26 11.63
CA TYR A 816 21.80 -25.46 12.25
C TYR A 816 21.00 -26.71 11.87
N ARG A 817 19.67 -26.62 11.91
CA ARG A 817 18.78 -27.73 11.55
C ARG A 817 18.94 -28.12 10.07
N ILE A 818 18.93 -27.16 9.14
CA ILE A 818 19.16 -27.42 7.70
C ILE A 818 20.54 -28.05 7.49
N SER A 819 21.57 -27.49 8.12
CA SER A 819 22.96 -27.92 7.98
C SER A 819 23.20 -29.35 8.45
N THR A 820 22.52 -29.76 9.52
CA THR A 820 22.65 -31.10 10.11
C THR A 820 21.79 -32.15 9.41
N MET A 821 20.67 -31.75 8.79
CA MET A 821 19.85 -32.65 7.98
C MET A 821 20.37 -32.81 6.55
N TYR A 822 21.23 -31.88 6.09
CA TYR A 822 21.77 -31.90 4.75
C TYR A 822 22.48 -33.22 4.41
N TRP A 823 22.16 -33.76 3.23
CA TRP A 823 22.92 -34.84 2.61
C TRP A 823 23.00 -34.60 1.11
N ASP A 824 24.13 -34.96 0.49
CA ASP A 824 24.30 -34.77 -0.94
C ASP A 824 23.99 -36.05 -1.73
N ASP A 825 23.24 -35.87 -2.81
CA ASP A 825 22.67 -36.94 -3.62
C ASP A 825 23.18 -36.98 -5.06
N LYS A 826 24.00 -36.01 -5.49
CA LYS A 826 24.40 -35.83 -6.90
C LYS A 826 25.88 -35.53 -7.12
N TYR A 827 26.52 -34.71 -6.29
CA TYR A 827 27.84 -34.12 -6.57
C TYR A 827 28.92 -34.40 -5.51
N GLY A 828 28.63 -35.23 -4.52
CA GLY A 828 29.46 -35.45 -3.33
C GLY A 828 29.69 -34.18 -2.49
N THR A 829 28.82 -33.15 -2.59
CA THR A 829 29.05 -31.90 -1.86
C THR A 829 28.92 -32.09 -0.35
N GLN A 830 29.88 -31.52 0.39
CA GLN A 830 29.87 -31.59 1.85
C GLN A 830 29.01 -30.48 2.44
N SER A 831 28.44 -30.74 3.62
CA SER A 831 27.77 -29.71 4.43
C SER A 831 28.78 -28.64 4.90
N VAL A 832 28.32 -27.71 5.74
CA VAL A 832 29.18 -26.76 6.47
C VAL A 832 30.25 -27.48 7.29
N SER A 833 31.34 -26.78 7.62
CA SER A 833 32.43 -27.36 8.39
C SER A 833 31.98 -27.75 9.81
N ASN A 834 32.61 -28.78 10.38
CA ASN A 834 32.32 -29.23 11.75
C ASN A 834 32.56 -28.13 12.80
N GLU A 835 33.51 -27.23 12.53
CA GLU A 835 33.78 -26.05 13.35
C GLU A 835 32.58 -25.10 13.40
N VAL A 836 31.99 -24.79 12.25
CA VAL A 836 30.79 -23.95 12.16
C VAL A 836 29.59 -24.62 12.85
N VAL A 837 29.42 -25.93 12.70
CA VAL A 837 28.36 -26.68 13.41
C VAL A 837 28.56 -26.63 14.92
N ALA A 838 29.81 -26.72 15.40
CA ALA A 838 30.13 -26.60 16.82
C ALA A 838 29.83 -25.20 17.37
N GLN A 839 30.19 -24.14 16.63
CA GLN A 839 29.88 -22.76 16.99
C GLN A 839 28.36 -22.53 17.08
N MET A 840 27.59 -23.01 16.09
CA MET A 840 26.12 -22.93 16.13
C MET A 840 25.54 -23.67 17.35
N ARG A 841 26.07 -24.85 17.70
CA ARG A 841 25.64 -25.61 18.88
C ARG A 841 25.92 -24.86 20.18
N GLU A 842 27.08 -24.20 20.29
CA GLU A 842 27.42 -23.40 21.46
C GLU A 842 26.46 -22.20 21.63
N MET A 843 26.14 -21.51 20.54
CA MET A 843 25.15 -20.42 20.55
C MET A 843 23.76 -20.91 20.96
N LEU A 844 23.32 -22.06 20.45
CA LEU A 844 22.03 -22.65 20.81
C LEU A 844 21.94 -23.07 22.27
N ASN A 845 23.03 -23.57 22.85
CA ASN A 845 23.10 -23.89 24.27
C ASN A 845 22.99 -22.63 25.16
N LYS A 846 23.51 -21.49 24.69
CA LYS A 846 23.37 -20.19 25.37
C LYS A 846 21.94 -19.65 25.23
N ASP A 847 21.35 -19.73 24.04
CA ASP A 847 20.00 -19.22 23.76
C ASP A 847 18.88 -20.04 24.42
N ASN A 848 19.08 -21.33 24.69
CA ASN A 848 18.11 -22.18 25.41
C ASN A 848 17.81 -21.70 26.85
N GLN A 849 18.64 -20.83 27.42
CA GLN A 849 18.36 -20.20 28.71
C GLN A 849 17.31 -19.08 28.62
N ASN A 850 16.98 -18.59 27.41
CA ASN A 850 15.94 -17.59 27.14
C ASN A 850 14.66 -18.28 26.60
N MET A 851 13.59 -18.27 27.40
CA MET A 851 12.34 -19.03 27.15
C MET A 851 11.50 -18.57 25.95
N THR A 852 11.74 -17.40 25.37
CA THR A 852 10.83 -16.75 24.40
C THR A 852 11.01 -17.16 22.93
N SER A 853 12.03 -17.94 22.57
CA SER A 853 12.38 -18.22 21.15
C SER A 853 12.86 -19.66 20.92
N ASN A 854 12.09 -20.63 21.43
CA ASN A 854 12.41 -22.06 21.27
C ASN A 854 11.87 -22.72 20.00
N SER A 855 10.92 -22.09 19.30
CA SER A 855 10.41 -22.64 18.03
C SER A 855 11.39 -22.42 16.88
N PHE A 856 11.67 -23.47 16.11
CA PHE A 856 12.42 -23.39 14.86
C PHE A 856 11.50 -23.37 13.63
N LEU A 857 10.20 -23.63 13.81
CA LEU A 857 9.19 -23.57 12.76
C LEU A 857 8.63 -22.16 12.66
N LEU A 858 8.12 -21.82 11.47
CA LEU A 858 7.37 -20.60 11.26
C LEU A 858 5.90 -20.84 11.62
N ASP A 859 5.31 -19.89 12.34
CA ASP A 859 3.89 -19.90 12.69
C ASP A 859 3.06 -19.22 11.58
N ASP A 860 1.84 -19.72 11.37
CA ASP A 860 0.88 -19.15 10.43
C ASP A 860 0.09 -18.03 11.12
N ASP A 861 0.32 -16.78 10.71
CA ASP A 861 -0.40 -15.63 11.24
C ASP A 861 -1.80 -15.54 10.61
N LEU A 862 -2.80 -15.90 11.40
CA LEU A 862 -4.22 -15.89 10.99
C LEU A 862 -4.88 -14.51 11.13
N SER A 863 -4.13 -13.48 11.51
CA SER A 863 -4.66 -12.12 11.63
C SER A 863 -5.07 -11.53 10.27
N ILE A 864 -6.05 -10.64 10.30
CA ILE A 864 -6.53 -9.91 9.13
C ILE A 864 -5.48 -8.83 8.79
N PRO A 865 -4.98 -8.77 7.54
CA PRO A 865 -3.83 -7.94 7.22
C PRO A 865 -4.19 -6.47 6.89
N PHE A 866 -5.36 -5.97 7.32
CA PHE A 866 -5.84 -4.62 7.04
C PHE A 866 -6.81 -4.09 8.11
N SER A 867 -6.88 -2.77 8.22
CA SER A 867 -7.85 -2.04 9.05
C SER A 867 -9.02 -1.50 8.23
N THR A 868 -10.08 -1.03 8.90
CA THR A 868 -11.25 -0.42 8.25
C THR A 868 -10.89 0.89 7.53
N GLU A 869 -9.88 1.62 8.02
CA GLU A 869 -9.36 2.84 7.39
C GLU A 869 -8.59 2.54 6.10
N ASP A 870 -7.88 1.40 6.03
CA ASP A 870 -7.17 0.99 4.82
C ASP A 870 -8.14 0.72 3.65
N ILE A 871 -9.33 0.18 3.96
CA ILE A 871 -10.39 -0.11 2.98
C ILE A 871 -10.91 1.20 2.36
N ASP A 872 -11.27 2.21 3.16
CA ASP A 872 -11.80 3.49 2.67
C ASP A 872 -10.78 4.25 1.82
N MET A 873 -9.49 4.16 2.18
CA MET A 873 -8.42 4.79 1.41
C MET A 873 -8.13 4.09 0.08
N ALA A 874 -8.40 2.78 -0.01
CA ALA A 874 -8.02 1.97 -1.16
C ALA A 874 -9.14 1.78 -2.19
N ILE A 875 -10.41 1.85 -1.79
CA ILE A 875 -11.56 1.66 -2.70
C ILE A 875 -12.00 3.01 -3.29
N PRO A 876 -12.06 3.15 -4.64
CA PRO A 876 -12.52 4.37 -5.31
C PRO A 876 -13.91 4.84 -4.87
N VAL A 877 -14.22 6.12 -5.10
CA VAL A 877 -15.55 6.67 -4.79
C VAL A 877 -16.58 6.07 -5.74
N ILE A 878 -17.58 5.40 -5.15
CA ILE A 878 -18.73 4.86 -5.87
C ILE A 878 -19.84 5.91 -5.77
N ASP A 879 -20.19 6.52 -6.90
CA ASP A 879 -21.43 7.31 -6.99
C ASP A 879 -22.62 6.34 -7.20
N PRO A 880 -23.55 6.25 -6.23
CA PRO A 880 -24.73 5.39 -6.31
C PRO A 880 -25.80 5.91 -7.29
N SER A 881 -25.70 7.16 -7.74
CA SER A 881 -26.69 7.81 -8.61
C SER A 881 -26.55 7.43 -10.09
N SER A 882 -25.36 6.96 -10.49
CA SER A 882 -25.01 6.68 -11.90
C SER A 882 -25.42 5.28 -12.41
N ILE A 883 -26.25 4.53 -11.68
CA ILE A 883 -26.44 3.08 -11.90
C ILE A 883 -27.88 2.77 -12.33
N GLU A 884 -28.03 2.22 -13.53
CA GLU A 884 -29.31 1.73 -14.08
C GLU A 884 -29.72 0.40 -13.42
N LEU A 885 -31.00 0.24 -13.09
CA LEU A 885 -31.51 -0.95 -12.40
C LEU A 885 -31.78 -2.13 -13.35
N PRO A 886 -31.55 -3.39 -12.91
CA PRO A 886 -31.98 -4.59 -13.63
C PRO A 886 -33.50 -4.65 -13.77
N LYS A 887 -33.98 -5.08 -14.95
CA LYS A 887 -35.42 -5.21 -15.27
C LYS A 887 -36.20 -6.09 -14.28
N LEU A 888 -35.54 -7.06 -13.66
CA LEU A 888 -36.09 -8.00 -12.67
C LEU A 888 -36.52 -7.34 -11.34
N LEU A 889 -36.02 -6.14 -11.06
CA LEU A 889 -36.32 -5.37 -9.84
C LEU A 889 -37.30 -4.22 -10.10
N THR A 890 -37.56 -3.86 -11.36
CA THR A 890 -38.48 -2.78 -11.77
C THR A 890 -39.96 -3.14 -11.56
N GLU A 891 -40.28 -4.42 -11.44
CA GLU A 891 -41.66 -4.93 -11.29
C GLU A 891 -42.22 -4.78 -9.85
N HIS A 892 -41.37 -4.46 -8.87
CA HIS A 892 -41.77 -4.33 -7.47
C HIS A 892 -42.23 -2.91 -7.12
N PRO A 893 -43.43 -2.72 -6.52
CA PRO A 893 -43.94 -1.39 -6.15
C PRO A 893 -43.00 -0.63 -5.22
N CYS A 894 -42.33 -1.34 -4.31
CA CYS A 894 -41.37 -0.77 -3.36
C CYS A 894 -40.06 -0.28 -4.01
N ALA A 895 -39.78 -0.64 -5.27
CA ALA A 895 -38.56 -0.28 -6.00
C ALA A 895 -38.76 0.82 -7.06
N GLN A 896 -40.00 1.31 -7.25
CA GLN A 896 -40.30 2.33 -8.27
C GLN A 896 -39.53 3.65 -8.09
N PHE A 897 -39.17 4.01 -6.84
CA PHE A 897 -38.35 5.18 -6.54
C PHE A 897 -36.90 5.07 -7.05
N LEU A 898 -36.45 3.86 -7.41
CA LEU A 898 -35.10 3.62 -7.91
C LEU A 898 -34.97 3.90 -9.42
N VAL A 899 -36.08 3.99 -10.14
CA VAL A 899 -36.12 4.27 -11.59
C VAL A 899 -35.99 5.78 -11.81
N PRO A 900 -35.02 6.25 -12.62
CA PRO A 900 -34.94 7.67 -12.95
C PRO A 900 -36.21 8.10 -13.71
N CYS A 901 -36.88 9.14 -13.22
CA CYS A 901 -38.00 9.76 -13.93
C CYS A 901 -37.49 10.25 -15.29
N GLN A 902 -37.96 9.65 -16.38
CA GLN A 902 -37.76 10.22 -17.71
C GLN A 902 -38.56 11.54 -17.77
N THR A 903 -37.86 12.66 -17.71
CA THR A 903 -38.36 13.97 -18.15
C THR A 903 -37.77 14.31 -19.48
#